data_AF-A0A3D5Z255-F1
#
_entry.id   AF-A0A3D5Z255-F1
#
_cell.length_a   1.000
_cell.length_b   1.000
_cell.length_c   1.000
_cell.angle_alpha   90.00
_cell.angle_beta   90.00
_cell.angle_gamma   90.00
#
_symmetry.space_group_name_H-M   'P 1'
#
loop_
_entity.id
_entity.type
_entity.pdbx_description
1 polymer ?
#
loop_
_entity_poly.entity_id
_entity_poly.type
_entity_poly.pdbx_seq_one_letter_code
_entity_poly.pdbx_strand_id
1 'polypeptide(L)'
;MHPGRNLKYILFLFFFFLLTPGFSSKKIRIGFSQCTTADKWRQSQIRLMEIELAFFPNMELSIKDAQNNNETQIRQIEELLNEGIDLLIVSPNESEPITPIVEKVFKSGIPVIIIDRRVNTQFYTAYIGGNNYRIGQEAGAYAARLLNGKGKILELSGLKGSSPAIERHDGLVDFLKNYPDIEIVKSVSGEWNWDKAREVMLQIVGSTLEFDLVFAHNDVMAREAYNVLQEHGTRNGKYILGVDGLARDDAGIQYVIDKKLNATFLYPTGGETAIQIANKIFTRQAFEKENILPTMVIDSTNAQILKVQNSQVELLHQKIEKQKSILDLQISKNQTQRLILIFLISLLVLIAALVILTFKAFQNKKLANQKLEAKNHEIEKQNIAILEQRDKLVEVSQQLEEATQAKLRFFTNISHEFRTPLTLIKGPLENLMQSEQYTAEQQNQFKLMHRNTIRLLRLVNQLMDFRKLENKKMELAASEIDMIAFLQETKESFSSLAAGRNVELSVVCTEKQLPVWFDRDKMDKVLFNILSNAFKFTSDGGKITILANKVIPTMPGIYAEEVQIEVRDTGIGIAEKHLDKIFDRFYQAGKSHVVKGTGLGLNLSKEFVEMHRGRITVKSSEGKGTSFFIYLPLGNLHLLPDEMVIDEAEQEHNLDNQILTRDLAIDEIPIAAIEEGKNKPVILVVEDVSDVREFIRMSLGSQYQIIEAKNGKDGFDKALEEEPDLIISDVMMPVMNGLELTRQLKTDMKTCHIPIILLTAKAALEHKLEGLEEGADSYIPKPFNSRHLQVRVKKLLELRAKIREHYKDRLDFQEKESDLNRLDKKFLSKITQIVEQNIGNEDLSVDDLGHKLGMSRVHLYRKIKKLTDMSVSEFVTSVKLRKSLELLRNSGQTIAEIAYEVGFSSPSYFTRCFKEQFKMSPSEYQNQKREP
;
A
#
# COMPACT_ATOMS: atom_id res chain seq x y z
N MET A 1 1.43 -39.59 4.82
CA MET A 1 2.66 -39.44 5.63
C MET A 1 2.93 -37.96 5.84
N HIS A 2 2.84 -37.46 7.08
CA HIS A 2 2.89 -36.03 7.40
C HIS A 2 4.27 -35.40 7.12
N PRO A 3 4.40 -34.46 6.16
CA PRO A 3 5.67 -33.81 5.82
C PRO A 3 6.16 -32.84 6.92
N GLY A 4 5.30 -32.45 7.87
CA GLY A 4 5.66 -31.52 8.95
C GLY A 4 6.57 -32.10 10.03
N ARG A 5 6.70 -33.43 10.15
CA ARG A 5 7.49 -34.06 11.22
C ARG A 5 8.99 -34.04 10.91
N ASN A 6 9.38 -34.25 9.64
CA ASN A 6 10.79 -34.27 9.23
C ASN A 6 11.42 -32.88 9.21
N LEU A 7 10.65 -31.82 8.94
CA LEU A 7 11.15 -30.45 8.96
C LEU A 7 11.56 -30.02 10.37
N LYS A 8 10.82 -30.45 11.40
CA LYS A 8 11.17 -30.20 12.81
C LYS A 8 12.46 -30.91 13.21
N TYR A 9 12.68 -32.15 12.79
CA TYR A 9 13.93 -32.87 13.11
C TYR A 9 15.16 -32.27 12.42
N ILE A 10 15.02 -31.79 11.17
CA ILE A 10 16.11 -31.12 10.45
C ILE A 10 16.43 -29.75 11.08
N LEU A 11 15.41 -28.95 11.43
CA LEU A 11 15.62 -27.70 12.17
C LEU A 11 16.21 -27.94 13.57
N PHE A 12 15.80 -29.02 14.24
CA PHE A 12 16.32 -29.38 15.56
C PHE A 12 17.80 -29.82 15.49
N LEU A 13 18.17 -30.62 14.50
CA LEU A 13 19.57 -30.99 14.22
C LEU A 13 20.43 -29.77 13.82
N PHE A 14 19.85 -28.84 13.06
CA PHE A 14 20.51 -27.59 12.64
C PHE A 14 20.75 -26.65 13.83
N PHE A 15 19.81 -26.58 14.78
CA PHE A 15 19.98 -25.81 16.03
C PHE A 15 20.99 -26.48 16.98
N PHE A 16 21.04 -27.81 17.02
CA PHE A 16 21.95 -28.57 17.88
C PHE A 16 23.42 -28.42 17.45
N PHE A 17 23.69 -28.28 16.14
CA PHE A 17 25.04 -28.05 15.62
C PHE A 17 25.56 -26.61 15.81
N LEU A 18 24.66 -25.65 16.04
CA LEU A 18 25.01 -24.24 16.33
C LEU A 18 25.31 -23.97 17.82
N LEU A 19 24.96 -24.91 18.71
CA LEU A 19 24.98 -24.74 20.17
C LEU A 19 25.98 -25.64 20.89
N THR A 20 27.13 -25.93 20.29
CA THR A 20 28.26 -26.45 21.08
C THR A 20 29.08 -25.27 21.59
N PRO A 21 28.87 -24.77 22.82
CA PRO A 21 29.80 -23.83 23.42
C PRO A 21 31.15 -24.54 23.55
N GLY A 22 32.20 -23.89 23.06
CA GLY A 22 33.55 -24.29 23.38
C GLY A 22 33.69 -24.32 24.89
N PHE A 23 34.12 -25.47 25.44
CA PHE A 23 34.44 -25.61 26.84
C PHE A 23 35.43 -24.51 27.24
N SER A 24 34.95 -23.49 27.95
CA SER A 24 35.81 -22.52 28.62
C SER A 24 36.36 -23.21 29.86
N SER A 25 37.65 -23.55 29.84
CA SER A 25 38.34 -24.00 31.04
C SER A 25 38.33 -22.86 32.06
N LYS A 26 37.75 -23.09 33.24
CA LYS A 26 37.76 -22.12 34.35
C LYS A 26 39.21 -21.69 34.61
N LYS A 27 39.47 -20.38 34.51
CA LYS A 27 40.79 -19.82 34.84
C LYS A 27 41.04 -19.89 36.34
N ILE A 28 42.26 -20.23 36.72
CA ILE A 28 42.75 -20.29 38.10
C ILE A 28 43.14 -18.88 38.52
N ARG A 29 42.57 -18.40 39.64
CA ARG A 29 42.84 -17.07 40.18
C ARG A 29 43.89 -17.13 41.29
N ILE A 30 45.01 -16.47 41.09
CA ILE A 30 46.10 -16.33 42.05
C ILE A 30 46.04 -14.93 42.64
N GLY A 31 45.83 -14.81 43.94
CA GLY A 31 46.00 -13.55 44.66
C GLY A 31 47.43 -13.41 45.14
N PHE A 32 48.07 -12.27 44.91
CA PHE A 32 49.39 -11.95 45.44
C PHE A 32 49.33 -10.72 46.36
N SER A 33 49.49 -10.96 47.66
CA SER A 33 49.60 -9.90 48.66
C SER A 33 51.07 -9.56 48.88
N GLN A 34 51.47 -8.38 48.39
CA GLN A 34 52.83 -7.87 48.47
C GLN A 34 52.94 -6.84 49.60
N CYS A 35 54.07 -6.83 50.34
CA CYS A 35 54.28 -5.86 51.42
C CYS A 35 54.50 -4.43 50.90
N THR A 36 55.22 -4.28 49.78
CA THR A 36 55.39 -3.01 49.06
C THR A 36 55.73 -3.24 47.59
N THR A 37 55.36 -2.32 46.69
CA THR A 37 55.83 -2.31 45.29
C THR A 37 56.78 -1.16 44.98
N ALA A 38 57.19 -0.39 45.99
CA ALA A 38 57.96 0.84 45.82
C ALA A 38 59.39 0.61 45.34
N ASP A 39 60.01 -0.52 45.71
CA ASP A 39 61.41 -0.79 45.37
C ASP A 39 61.58 -1.61 44.08
N LYS A 40 62.75 -1.44 43.44
CA LYS A 40 63.09 -2.09 42.17
C LYS A 40 63.14 -3.62 42.29
N TRP A 41 63.44 -4.16 43.47
CA TRP A 41 63.53 -5.61 43.69
C TRP A 41 62.14 -6.25 43.63
N ARG A 42 61.14 -5.65 44.29
CA ARG A 42 59.74 -6.08 44.26
C ARG A 42 59.12 -5.92 42.88
N GLN A 43 59.43 -4.84 42.17
CA GLN A 43 59.02 -4.67 40.77
C GLN A 43 59.65 -5.75 39.87
N SER A 44 60.87 -6.18 40.16
CA SER A 44 61.52 -7.29 39.44
C SER A 44 60.86 -8.63 39.77
N GLN A 45 60.47 -8.85 41.03
CA GLN A 45 59.72 -10.03 41.46
C GLN A 45 58.40 -10.16 40.70
N ILE A 46 57.58 -9.10 40.71
CA ILE A 46 56.28 -9.05 40.02
C ILE A 46 56.46 -9.29 38.51
N ARG A 47 57.42 -8.61 37.89
CA ARG A 47 57.68 -8.78 36.46
C ARG A 47 58.07 -10.21 36.08
N LEU A 48 58.88 -10.88 36.89
CA LEU A 48 59.24 -12.28 36.64
C LEU A 48 58.03 -13.22 36.81
N MET A 49 57.10 -12.90 37.72
CA MET A 49 55.82 -13.62 37.80
C MET A 49 54.98 -13.43 36.53
N GLU A 50 54.90 -12.19 36.00
CA GLU A 50 54.16 -11.89 34.76
C GLU A 50 54.76 -12.59 33.54
N ILE A 51 56.10 -12.60 33.42
CA ILE A 51 56.82 -13.33 32.37
C ILE A 51 56.51 -14.83 32.45
N GLU A 52 56.55 -15.41 33.66
CA GLU A 52 56.29 -16.83 33.85
C GLU A 52 54.81 -17.19 33.56
N LEU A 53 53.87 -16.32 33.91
CA LEU A 53 52.45 -16.49 33.62
C LEU A 53 52.14 -16.55 32.12
N ALA A 54 53.00 -15.99 31.26
CA ALA A 54 52.87 -16.12 29.81
C ALA A 54 52.90 -17.59 29.34
N PHE A 55 53.56 -18.48 30.09
CA PHE A 55 53.60 -19.92 29.82
C PHE A 55 52.39 -20.68 30.37
N PHE A 56 51.60 -20.08 31.28
CA PHE A 56 50.45 -20.69 31.94
C PHE A 56 49.16 -19.88 31.68
N PRO A 57 48.61 -19.90 30.46
CA PRO A 57 47.50 -19.02 30.04
C PRO A 57 46.17 -19.26 30.76
N ASN A 58 46.06 -20.35 31.52
CA ASN A 58 44.93 -20.71 32.36
C ASN A 58 45.01 -20.09 33.78
N MET A 59 46.05 -19.34 34.10
CA MET A 59 46.22 -18.66 35.39
C MET A 59 46.11 -17.14 35.24
N GLU A 60 45.59 -16.51 36.28
CA GLU A 60 45.41 -15.06 36.36
C GLU A 60 45.91 -14.56 37.70
N LEU A 61 46.71 -13.49 37.71
CA LEU A 61 47.34 -12.93 38.90
C LEU A 61 46.72 -11.59 39.28
N SER A 62 46.22 -11.49 40.50
CA SER A 62 45.71 -10.25 41.11
C SER A 62 46.69 -9.79 42.19
N ILE A 63 47.26 -8.59 42.07
CA ILE A 63 48.31 -8.09 42.98
C ILE A 63 47.74 -6.99 43.87
N LYS A 64 48.03 -7.06 45.17
CA LYS A 64 47.68 -6.02 46.16
C LYS A 64 48.95 -5.52 46.85
N ASP A 65 49.12 -4.21 46.93
CA ASP A 65 50.26 -3.53 47.57
C ASP A 65 49.89 -2.99 48.95
N ALA A 66 50.51 -3.53 50.00
CA ALA A 66 50.24 -3.13 51.38
C ALA A 66 50.93 -1.85 51.83
N GLN A 67 51.81 -1.25 51.01
CA GLN A 67 52.51 0.01 51.33
C GLN A 67 53.24 -0.01 52.69
N ASN A 68 53.86 -1.14 53.02
CA ASN A 68 54.53 -1.42 54.29
C ASN A 68 53.63 -1.31 55.54
N ASN A 69 52.31 -1.50 55.40
CA ASN A 69 51.34 -1.41 56.49
C ASN A 69 50.61 -2.75 56.75
N ASN A 70 50.71 -3.27 57.97
CA ASN A 70 50.16 -4.59 58.33
C ASN A 70 48.63 -4.64 58.23
N GLU A 71 47.91 -3.62 58.73
CA GLU A 71 46.44 -3.57 58.70
C GLU A 71 45.91 -3.55 57.26
N THR A 72 46.59 -2.79 56.40
CA THR A 72 46.30 -2.71 54.97
C THR A 72 46.53 -4.07 54.31
N GLN A 73 47.62 -4.75 54.62
CA GLN A 73 47.92 -6.08 54.08
C GLN A 73 46.84 -7.10 54.48
N ILE A 74 46.43 -7.10 55.74
CA ILE A 74 45.39 -8.00 56.26
C ILE A 74 44.07 -7.75 55.51
N ARG A 75 43.63 -6.49 55.40
CA ARG A 75 42.41 -6.12 54.68
C ARG A 75 42.45 -6.56 53.21
N GLN A 76 43.59 -6.37 52.55
CA GLN A 76 43.76 -6.77 51.15
C GLN A 76 43.73 -8.29 50.95
N ILE A 77 44.26 -9.07 51.90
CA ILE A 77 44.13 -10.53 51.86
C ILE A 77 42.66 -10.94 52.02
N GLU A 78 41.90 -10.27 52.88
CA GLU A 78 40.45 -10.50 53.00
C GLU A 78 39.67 -10.11 51.75
N GLU A 79 40.04 -9.02 51.08
CA GLU A 79 39.49 -8.66 49.77
C GLU A 79 39.74 -9.75 48.72
N LEU A 80 40.98 -10.25 48.63
CA LEU A 80 41.33 -11.34 47.71
C LEU A 80 40.53 -12.61 47.98
N LEU A 81 40.30 -12.95 49.25
CA LEU A 81 39.42 -14.07 49.62
C LEU A 81 37.99 -13.85 49.12
N ASN A 82 37.44 -12.65 49.28
CA ASN A 82 36.11 -12.31 48.79
C ASN A 82 36.01 -12.31 47.25
N GLU A 83 37.11 -12.00 46.54
CA GLU A 83 37.22 -12.10 45.09
C GLU A 83 37.26 -13.56 44.57
N GLY A 84 37.36 -14.54 45.47
CA GLY A 84 37.31 -15.97 45.18
C GLY A 84 38.60 -16.48 44.55
N ILE A 85 39.76 -16.13 45.11
CA ILE A 85 41.06 -16.68 44.70
C ILE A 85 41.13 -18.19 44.94
N ASP A 86 41.79 -18.91 44.03
CA ASP A 86 42.05 -20.34 44.14
C ASP A 86 43.40 -20.61 44.86
N LEU A 87 44.32 -19.63 44.90
CA LEU A 87 45.62 -19.70 45.59
C LEU A 87 46.06 -18.31 46.07
N LEU A 88 46.69 -18.25 47.26
CA LEU A 88 47.30 -17.03 47.79
C LEU A 88 48.83 -17.12 47.74
N ILE A 89 49.49 -16.13 47.17
CA ILE A 89 50.90 -15.84 47.34
C ILE A 89 51.01 -14.65 48.29
N VAL A 90 51.91 -14.72 49.28
CA VAL A 90 52.07 -13.65 50.27
C VAL A 90 53.55 -13.40 50.56
N SER A 91 53.94 -12.13 50.49
CA SER A 91 55.18 -11.62 51.08
C SER A 91 54.82 -10.79 52.31
N PRO A 92 54.91 -11.35 53.53
CA PRO A 92 54.43 -10.68 54.74
C PRO A 92 55.25 -9.43 55.04
N ASN A 93 54.61 -8.32 55.37
CA ASN A 93 55.29 -7.10 55.81
C ASN A 93 56.06 -7.36 57.11
N GLU A 94 55.38 -7.95 58.10
CA GLU A 94 55.98 -8.45 59.34
C GLU A 94 55.50 -9.87 59.63
N SER A 95 56.35 -10.67 60.28
CA SER A 95 56.08 -12.09 60.50
C SER A 95 54.88 -12.33 61.43
N GLU A 96 54.86 -11.71 62.62
CA GLU A 96 53.80 -11.96 63.61
C GLU A 96 52.43 -11.41 63.21
N PRO A 97 52.28 -10.14 62.76
CA PRO A 97 50.96 -9.57 62.47
C PRO A 97 50.23 -10.24 61.31
N ILE A 98 50.96 -10.76 60.33
CA ILE A 98 50.39 -11.38 59.12
C ILE A 98 50.09 -12.87 59.32
N THR A 99 50.68 -13.51 60.34
CA THR A 99 50.50 -14.95 60.61
C THR A 99 49.02 -15.36 60.77
N PRO A 100 48.17 -14.67 61.58
CA PRO A 100 46.78 -15.10 61.78
C PRO A 100 45.92 -15.13 60.51
N ILE A 101 46.08 -14.14 59.62
CA ILE A 101 45.31 -14.09 58.37
C ILE A 101 45.79 -15.16 57.37
N VAL A 102 47.09 -15.45 57.35
CA VAL A 102 47.65 -16.56 56.54
C VAL A 102 47.11 -17.91 57.00
N GLU A 103 47.06 -18.16 58.31
CA GLU A 103 46.46 -19.37 58.85
C GLU A 103 44.98 -19.50 58.51
N LYS A 104 44.23 -18.39 58.59
CA LYS A 104 42.81 -18.34 58.22
C LYS A 104 42.60 -18.75 56.76
N VAL A 105 43.41 -18.24 55.83
CA VAL A 105 43.36 -18.60 54.41
C VAL A 105 43.69 -20.09 54.22
N PHE A 106 44.79 -20.57 54.81
CA PHE A 106 45.21 -21.96 54.67
C PHE A 106 44.15 -22.95 55.22
N LYS A 107 43.58 -22.67 56.40
CA LYS A 107 42.53 -23.48 57.04
C LYS A 107 41.22 -23.48 56.26
N SER A 108 40.98 -22.50 55.39
CA SER A 108 39.83 -22.48 54.48
C SER A 108 39.97 -23.43 53.27
N GLY A 109 41.14 -24.07 53.12
CA GLY A 109 41.44 -25.01 52.04
C GLY A 109 42.12 -24.38 50.83
N ILE A 110 42.42 -23.08 50.87
CA ILE A 110 43.16 -22.38 49.81
C ILE A 110 44.67 -22.55 50.04
N PRO A 111 45.43 -23.06 49.05
CA PRO A 111 46.89 -23.15 49.16
C PRO A 111 47.54 -21.78 49.36
N VAL A 112 48.55 -21.71 50.23
CA VAL A 112 49.28 -20.47 50.52
C VAL A 112 50.77 -20.66 50.23
N ILE A 113 51.30 -19.88 49.29
CA ILE A 113 52.73 -19.78 49.00
C ILE A 113 53.28 -18.54 49.70
N ILE A 114 54.30 -18.73 50.53
CA ILE A 114 55.00 -17.64 51.21
C ILE A 114 56.27 -17.35 50.43
N ILE A 115 56.53 -16.08 50.14
CA ILE A 115 57.69 -15.68 49.36
C ILE A 115 58.50 -14.58 50.05
N ASP A 116 59.83 -14.68 49.95
CA ASP A 116 60.82 -13.78 50.52
C ASP A 116 60.84 -13.77 52.06
N ARG A 117 59.87 -13.09 52.70
CA ARG A 117 59.78 -13.00 54.17
C ARG A 117 59.00 -14.18 54.76
N ARG A 118 59.45 -14.68 55.92
CA ARG A 118 58.80 -15.80 56.62
C ARG A 118 57.66 -15.32 57.52
N VAL A 119 56.73 -16.23 57.81
CA VAL A 119 55.72 -16.12 58.88
C VAL A 119 56.06 -17.10 60.00
N ASN A 120 55.56 -16.85 61.21
CA ASN A 120 55.85 -17.68 62.38
C ASN A 120 54.82 -18.81 62.56
N THR A 121 54.62 -19.62 61.52
CA THR A 121 53.69 -20.75 61.55
C THR A 121 54.07 -21.82 60.54
N GLN A 122 53.58 -23.05 60.70
CA GLN A 122 53.74 -24.15 59.72
C GLN A 122 52.55 -24.29 58.76
N PHE A 123 51.48 -23.52 58.97
CA PHE A 123 50.22 -23.56 58.21
C PHE A 123 50.32 -22.78 56.89
N TYR A 124 51.16 -23.27 55.99
CA TYR A 124 51.28 -22.81 54.61
C TYR A 124 51.67 -23.98 53.70
N THR A 125 51.50 -23.81 52.39
CA THR A 125 51.71 -24.86 51.39
C THR A 125 53.16 -24.97 50.94
N ALA A 126 53.78 -23.85 50.58
CA ALA A 126 55.19 -23.79 50.20
C ALA A 126 55.82 -22.45 50.62
N TYR A 127 57.11 -22.46 50.95
CA TYR A 127 57.94 -21.28 51.16
C TYR A 127 58.98 -21.17 50.04
N ILE A 128 59.25 -19.94 49.60
CA ILE A 128 60.25 -19.59 48.59
C ILE A 128 61.07 -18.42 49.12
N GLY A 129 62.39 -18.54 49.17
CA GLY A 129 63.25 -17.44 49.61
C GLY A 129 64.71 -17.69 49.31
N GLY A 130 65.52 -16.64 49.28
CA GLY A 130 66.97 -16.78 49.14
C GLY A 130 67.62 -17.18 50.47
N ASN A 131 68.78 -17.84 50.40
CA ASN A 131 69.56 -18.20 51.57
C ASN A 131 70.38 -16.99 52.07
N ASN A 132 69.82 -16.18 52.95
CA ASN A 132 70.47 -14.96 53.45
C ASN A 132 71.73 -15.26 54.28
N TYR A 133 71.73 -16.36 55.02
CA TYR A 133 72.91 -16.82 55.76
C TYR A 133 74.06 -17.18 54.81
N ARG A 134 73.77 -17.90 53.73
CA ARG A 134 74.77 -18.22 52.70
C ARG A 134 75.29 -16.96 52.01
N ILE A 135 74.44 -15.96 51.76
CA ILE A 135 74.88 -14.67 51.20
C ILE A 135 75.90 -14.00 52.13
N GLY A 136 75.66 -14.00 53.45
CA GLY A 136 76.62 -13.53 54.43
C GLY A 136 77.97 -14.26 54.33
N GLN A 137 77.93 -15.60 54.23
CA GLN A 137 79.15 -16.40 54.08
C GLN A 137 79.91 -16.09 52.79
N GLU A 138 79.22 -15.97 51.65
CA GLU A 138 79.84 -15.62 50.35
C GLU A 138 80.40 -14.20 50.38
N ALA A 139 79.73 -13.26 51.06
CA ALA A 139 80.26 -11.92 51.30
C ALA A 139 81.54 -11.93 52.12
N GLY A 140 81.59 -12.72 53.20
CA GLY A 140 82.80 -12.94 53.99
C GLY A 140 83.93 -13.54 53.17
N ALA A 141 83.64 -14.57 52.37
CA ALA A 141 84.62 -15.22 51.50
C ALA A 141 85.21 -14.26 50.46
N TYR A 142 84.35 -13.47 49.82
CA TYR A 142 84.78 -12.50 48.83
C TYR A 142 85.54 -11.34 49.46
N ALA A 143 85.10 -10.84 50.62
CA ALA A 143 85.80 -9.80 51.38
C ALA A 143 87.20 -10.26 51.80
N ALA A 144 87.34 -11.49 52.30
CA ALA A 144 88.64 -12.06 52.68
C ALA A 144 89.59 -12.15 51.48
N ARG A 145 89.07 -12.50 50.29
CA ARG A 145 89.85 -12.51 49.04
C ARG A 145 90.28 -11.10 48.62
N LEU A 146 89.39 -10.11 48.67
CA LEU A 146 89.71 -8.73 48.30
C LEU A 146 90.73 -8.07 49.24
N LEU A 147 90.65 -8.38 50.54
CA LEU A 147 91.51 -7.84 51.58
C LEU A 147 92.80 -8.66 51.79
N ASN A 148 93.05 -9.69 50.97
CA ASN A 148 94.19 -10.61 51.12
C ASN A 148 94.32 -11.17 52.56
N GLY A 149 93.19 -11.45 53.21
CA GLY A 149 93.13 -12.00 54.56
C GLY A 149 93.30 -11.00 55.72
N LYS A 150 93.48 -9.69 55.48
CA LYS A 150 93.63 -8.66 56.54
C LYS A 150 92.95 -7.34 56.18
N GLY A 151 92.12 -6.79 57.06
CA GLY A 151 91.51 -5.47 56.86
C GLY A 151 90.29 -5.19 57.75
N LYS A 152 89.73 -3.99 57.59
CA LYS A 152 88.61 -3.48 58.39
C LYS A 152 87.33 -3.38 57.56
N ILE A 153 86.26 -4.03 58.01
CA ILE A 153 84.94 -4.05 57.34
C ILE A 153 83.96 -3.13 58.08
N LEU A 154 83.35 -2.21 57.34
CA LEU A 154 82.17 -1.47 57.76
C LEU A 154 80.92 -2.19 57.24
N GLU A 155 80.02 -2.59 58.13
CA GLU A 155 78.75 -3.21 57.77
C GLU A 155 77.61 -2.19 57.79
N LEU A 156 76.92 -2.04 56.66
CA LEU A 156 75.64 -1.34 56.54
C LEU A 156 74.51 -2.37 56.52
N SER A 157 73.94 -2.66 57.68
CA SER A 157 72.90 -3.66 57.84
C SER A 157 71.51 -3.15 57.45
N GLY A 158 70.61 -4.07 57.11
CA GLY A 158 69.20 -3.78 56.88
C GLY A 158 68.43 -3.40 58.15
N LEU A 159 67.10 -3.34 58.07
CA LEU A 159 66.22 -3.07 59.21
C LEU A 159 66.49 -4.04 60.36
N LYS A 160 66.74 -3.51 61.57
CA LYS A 160 66.95 -4.30 62.79
C LYS A 160 65.75 -5.20 63.06
N GLY A 161 66.01 -6.47 63.34
CA GLY A 161 64.97 -7.49 63.60
C GLY A 161 64.44 -8.19 62.35
N SER A 162 64.80 -7.75 61.13
CA SER A 162 64.43 -8.48 59.91
C SER A 162 65.32 -9.71 59.72
N SER A 163 64.71 -10.86 59.40
CA SER A 163 65.46 -12.11 59.23
C SER A 163 66.57 -12.04 58.17
N PRO A 164 66.41 -11.33 57.02
CA PRO A 164 67.50 -11.22 56.05
C PRO A 164 68.72 -10.47 56.60
N ALA A 165 68.51 -9.42 57.41
CA ALA A 165 69.61 -8.66 57.98
C ALA A 165 70.38 -9.48 59.04
N ILE A 166 69.66 -10.19 59.90
CA ILE A 166 70.26 -11.05 60.92
C ILE A 166 71.05 -12.18 60.27
N GLU A 167 70.44 -12.91 59.34
CA GLU A 167 71.10 -14.06 58.69
C GLU A 167 72.33 -13.63 57.87
N ARG A 168 72.26 -12.50 57.13
CA ARG A 168 73.43 -11.97 56.39
C ARG A 168 74.57 -11.60 57.33
N HIS A 169 74.26 -10.98 58.47
CA HIS A 169 75.25 -10.66 59.49
C HIS A 169 75.87 -11.93 60.09
N ASP A 170 75.04 -12.87 60.54
CA ASP A 170 75.50 -14.11 61.17
C ASP A 170 76.37 -14.94 60.23
N GLY A 171 75.99 -15.04 58.95
CA GLY A 171 76.76 -15.73 57.93
C GLY A 171 78.12 -15.07 57.66
N LEU A 172 78.15 -13.73 57.65
CA LEU A 172 79.39 -12.96 57.52
C LEU A 172 80.31 -13.21 58.71
N VAL A 173 79.80 -13.02 59.93
CA VAL A 173 80.56 -13.21 61.18
C VAL A 173 81.07 -14.63 61.30
N ASP A 174 80.23 -15.63 61.02
CA ASP A 174 80.63 -17.03 61.14
C ASP A 174 81.74 -17.41 60.16
N PHE A 175 81.69 -16.89 58.93
CA PHE A 175 82.77 -17.11 57.97
C PHE A 175 84.07 -16.43 58.39
N LEU A 176 84.01 -15.19 58.88
CA LEU A 176 85.17 -14.39 59.29
C LEU A 176 85.89 -14.93 60.53
N LYS A 177 85.29 -15.82 61.33
CA LYS A 177 86.00 -16.55 62.41
C LYS A 177 87.26 -17.27 61.91
N ASN A 178 87.30 -17.64 60.63
CA ASN A 178 88.47 -18.28 60.01
C ASN A 178 89.58 -17.28 59.59
N TYR A 179 89.33 -15.97 59.68
CA TYR A 179 90.22 -14.88 59.26
C TYR A 179 90.36 -13.83 60.38
N PRO A 180 91.14 -14.10 61.44
CA PRO A 180 91.21 -13.25 62.62
C PRO A 180 91.79 -11.85 62.37
N ASP A 181 92.52 -11.66 61.28
CA ASP A 181 93.07 -10.36 60.86
C ASP A 181 92.06 -9.48 60.10
N ILE A 182 90.82 -9.96 59.92
CA ILE A 182 89.71 -9.18 59.37
C ILE A 182 88.72 -8.85 60.48
N GLU A 183 88.49 -7.56 60.72
CA GLU A 183 87.63 -7.08 61.79
C GLU A 183 86.43 -6.31 61.23
N ILE A 184 85.22 -6.58 61.75
CA ILE A 184 84.05 -5.72 61.53
C ILE A 184 84.14 -4.55 62.52
N VAL A 185 84.64 -3.41 62.05
CA VAL A 185 84.92 -2.25 62.92
C VAL A 185 83.64 -1.54 63.39
N LYS A 186 82.56 -1.65 62.62
CA LYS A 186 81.25 -1.08 62.97
C LYS A 186 80.16 -1.74 62.14
N SER A 187 79.01 -2.00 62.77
CA SER A 187 77.76 -2.40 62.11
C SER A 187 76.67 -1.37 62.42
N VAL A 188 76.07 -0.81 61.39
CA VAL A 188 75.07 0.25 61.48
C VAL A 188 73.90 -0.04 60.55
N SER A 189 72.68 0.17 61.04
CA SER A 189 71.46 -0.08 60.28
C SER A 189 71.18 1.08 59.32
N GLY A 190 71.14 0.79 58.02
CA GLY A 190 70.63 1.68 56.97
C GLY A 190 69.17 1.41 56.60
N GLU A 191 68.49 0.52 57.33
CA GLU A 191 67.04 0.27 57.20
C GLU A 191 66.57 -0.10 55.78
N TRP A 192 67.46 -0.67 54.97
CA TRP A 192 67.23 -0.99 53.54
C TRP A 192 67.10 0.22 52.61
N ASN A 193 67.19 1.45 53.12
CA ASN A 193 66.87 2.68 52.39
C ASN A 193 68.10 3.54 52.06
N TRP A 194 68.01 4.29 50.96
CA TRP A 194 69.10 5.12 50.46
C TRP A 194 69.36 6.35 51.35
N ASP A 195 68.30 7.00 51.82
CA ASP A 195 68.35 8.21 52.65
C ASP A 195 69.00 7.93 54.00
N LYS A 196 68.58 6.85 54.67
CA LYS A 196 69.16 6.44 55.95
C LYS A 196 70.60 5.96 55.80
N ALA A 197 70.91 5.18 54.77
CA ALA A 197 72.29 4.80 54.49
C ALA A 197 73.20 6.00 54.22
N ARG A 198 72.69 7.02 53.52
CA ARG A 198 73.40 8.29 53.29
C ARG A 198 73.67 9.04 54.60
N GLU A 199 72.66 9.20 55.45
CA GLU A 199 72.80 9.84 56.77
C GLU A 199 73.89 9.17 57.61
N VAL A 200 73.83 7.84 57.70
CA VAL A 200 74.78 7.04 58.48
C VAL A 200 76.19 7.12 57.89
N MET A 201 76.32 7.07 56.57
CA MET A 201 77.63 7.17 55.90
C MET A 201 78.26 8.55 56.06
N LEU A 202 77.47 9.63 56.03
CA LEU A 202 77.96 10.99 56.30
C LEU A 202 78.52 11.11 57.73
N GLN A 203 77.84 10.53 58.72
CA GLN A 203 78.33 10.49 60.10
C GLN A 203 79.64 9.72 60.23
N ILE A 204 79.79 8.63 59.47
CA ILE A 204 81.01 7.80 59.50
C ILE A 204 82.18 8.49 58.82
N VAL A 205 81.98 9.11 57.65
CA VAL A 205 83.02 9.87 56.95
C VAL A 205 83.48 11.10 57.74
N GLY A 206 82.58 11.70 58.53
CA GLY A 206 82.91 12.77 59.48
C GLY A 206 83.60 12.31 60.77
N SER A 207 83.80 11.01 60.97
CA SER A 207 84.44 10.42 62.16
C SER A 207 85.87 9.93 61.86
N THR A 208 86.63 9.56 62.90
CA THR A 208 87.98 8.97 62.77
C THR A 208 87.97 7.47 62.46
N LEU A 209 86.83 6.90 62.07
CA LEU A 209 86.69 5.46 61.82
C LEU A 209 87.34 5.07 60.48
N GLU A 210 88.39 4.25 60.56
CA GLU A 210 89.05 3.66 59.39
C GLU A 210 88.40 2.34 58.97
N PHE A 211 88.21 2.14 57.67
CA PHE A 211 87.72 0.90 57.07
C PHE A 211 88.20 0.76 55.63
N ASP A 212 88.44 -0.48 55.22
CA ASP A 212 88.95 -0.87 53.90
C ASP A 212 87.83 -1.38 52.98
N LEU A 213 86.75 -1.91 53.56
CA LEU A 213 85.63 -2.49 52.81
C LEU A 213 84.29 -2.10 53.43
N VAL A 214 83.31 -1.78 52.60
CA VAL A 214 81.90 -1.63 53.01
C VAL A 214 81.14 -2.86 52.55
N PHE A 215 80.51 -3.58 53.47
CA PHE A 215 79.51 -4.58 53.16
C PHE A 215 78.12 -4.02 53.45
N ALA A 216 77.38 -3.70 52.39
CA ALA A 216 76.02 -3.23 52.49
C ALA A 216 75.05 -4.38 52.21
N HIS A 217 74.06 -4.53 53.10
CA HIS A 217 73.08 -5.60 52.98
C HIS A 217 72.17 -5.46 51.78
N ASN A 218 72.14 -4.34 51.03
CA ASN A 218 71.52 -4.30 49.71
C ASN A 218 72.25 -3.34 48.75
N ASP A 219 71.94 -3.41 47.46
CA ASP A 219 72.60 -2.64 46.41
C ASP A 219 72.29 -1.14 46.48
N VAL A 220 71.12 -0.78 47.02
CA VAL A 220 70.71 0.61 47.20
C VAL A 220 71.59 1.30 48.25
N MET A 221 71.77 0.68 49.41
CA MET A 221 72.67 1.17 50.46
C MET A 221 74.13 1.12 49.99
N ALA A 222 74.53 0.10 49.23
CA ALA A 222 75.87 -0.02 48.66
C ALA A 222 76.18 1.14 47.69
N ARG A 223 75.23 1.49 46.82
CA ARG A 223 75.33 2.66 45.93
C ARG A 223 75.48 3.95 46.73
N GLU A 224 74.68 4.14 47.77
CA GLU A 224 74.79 5.38 48.57
C GLU A 224 76.10 5.46 49.35
N ALA A 225 76.62 4.34 49.86
CA ALA A 225 77.95 4.29 50.43
C ALA A 225 79.01 4.72 49.39
N TYR A 226 78.89 4.25 48.15
CA TYR A 226 79.75 4.71 47.05
C TYR A 226 79.63 6.22 46.82
N ASN A 227 78.41 6.75 46.68
CA ASN A 227 78.16 8.16 46.40
C ASN A 227 78.77 9.05 47.48
N VAL A 228 78.53 8.75 48.76
CA VAL A 228 79.06 9.53 49.88
C VAL A 228 80.59 9.50 49.91
N LEU A 229 81.21 8.32 49.72
CA LEU A 229 82.67 8.18 49.67
C LEU A 229 83.29 8.94 48.48
N GLN A 230 82.62 8.93 47.33
CA GLN A 230 83.05 9.62 46.13
C GLN A 230 82.95 11.15 46.29
N GLU A 231 81.85 11.65 46.86
CA GLU A 231 81.62 13.07 47.14
C GLU A 231 82.68 13.66 48.10
N HIS A 232 83.16 12.86 49.05
CA HIS A 232 84.16 13.28 50.05
C HIS A 232 85.61 12.94 49.66
N GLY A 233 85.83 12.40 48.45
CA GLY A 233 87.17 12.04 47.97
C GLY A 233 87.85 10.87 48.71
N THR A 234 87.11 10.12 49.54
CA THR A 234 87.63 9.01 50.36
C THR A 234 87.37 7.62 49.74
N ARG A 235 86.93 7.58 48.48
CA ARG A 235 86.64 6.35 47.74
C ARG A 235 87.87 5.51 47.41
N ASN A 236 89.03 6.14 47.20
CA ASN A 236 90.24 5.44 46.78
C ASN A 236 90.70 4.44 47.84
N GLY A 237 91.04 3.22 47.42
CA GLY A 237 91.49 2.14 48.30
C GLY A 237 90.38 1.40 49.05
N LYS A 238 89.11 1.81 48.92
CA LYS A 238 87.99 1.14 49.58
C LYS A 238 87.28 0.15 48.67
N TYR A 239 86.86 -1.00 49.17
CA TYR A 239 86.02 -1.94 48.45
C TYR A 239 84.56 -1.77 48.86
N ILE A 240 83.61 -2.01 47.95
CA ILE A 240 82.17 -1.94 48.26
C ILE A 240 81.47 -3.18 47.74
N LEU A 241 80.81 -3.89 48.65
CA LEU A 241 80.01 -5.07 48.38
C LEU A 241 78.54 -4.75 48.63
N GLY A 242 77.68 -5.12 47.68
CA GLY A 242 76.22 -5.04 47.78
C GLY A 242 75.56 -6.41 47.78
N VAL A 243 74.24 -6.43 47.90
CA VAL A 243 73.40 -7.64 47.78
C VAL A 243 72.14 -7.22 47.02
N ASP A 244 71.67 -8.07 46.12
CA ASP A 244 70.40 -8.06 45.39
C ASP A 244 70.70 -8.57 43.98
N GLY A 245 71.71 -7.98 43.32
CA GLY A 245 72.22 -8.47 42.04
C GLY A 245 71.23 -8.30 40.90
N LEU A 246 70.37 -7.27 40.96
CA LEU A 246 69.34 -7.04 39.96
C LEU A 246 69.93 -6.66 38.60
N ALA A 247 69.49 -7.37 37.56
CA ALA A 247 69.90 -7.19 36.17
C ALA A 247 69.08 -6.08 35.45
N ARG A 248 68.92 -4.92 36.08
CA ARG A 248 68.23 -3.74 35.52
C ARG A 248 69.20 -2.55 35.36
N ASP A 249 68.79 -1.57 34.56
CA ASP A 249 69.48 -0.29 34.53
C ASP A 249 69.37 0.42 35.88
N ASP A 250 70.47 1.04 36.31
CA ASP A 250 70.60 1.65 37.64
C ASP A 250 70.26 0.66 38.78
N ALA A 251 70.86 -0.52 38.75
CA ALA A 251 70.73 -1.56 39.76
C ALA A 251 72.05 -2.33 39.96
N GLY A 252 72.08 -3.33 40.85
CA GLY A 252 73.28 -4.06 41.28
C GLY A 252 74.28 -4.41 40.20
N ILE A 253 73.84 -5.14 39.16
CA ILE A 253 74.72 -5.55 38.07
C ILE A 253 75.28 -4.34 37.33
N GLN A 254 74.46 -3.32 37.09
CA GLN A 254 74.91 -2.09 36.46
C GLN A 254 75.91 -1.34 37.34
N TYR A 255 75.73 -1.32 38.67
CA TYR A 255 76.68 -0.70 39.58
C TYR A 255 78.04 -1.40 39.59
N VAL A 256 78.08 -2.71 39.38
CA VAL A 256 79.34 -3.46 39.18
C VAL A 256 79.98 -3.12 37.83
N ILE A 257 79.19 -3.06 36.74
CA ILE A 257 79.67 -2.66 35.40
C ILE A 257 80.24 -1.23 35.42
N ASP A 258 79.56 -0.32 36.10
CA ASP A 258 79.96 1.08 36.30
C ASP A 258 81.14 1.24 37.29
N LYS A 259 81.65 0.14 37.86
CA LYS A 259 82.71 0.10 38.87
C LYS A 259 82.38 0.86 40.16
N LYS A 260 81.10 1.10 40.43
CA LYS A 260 80.63 1.65 41.72
C LYS A 260 80.78 0.61 42.83
N LEU A 261 80.38 -0.63 42.53
CA LEU A 261 80.51 -1.79 43.41
C LEU A 261 81.61 -2.73 42.91
N ASN A 262 82.30 -3.38 43.84
CA ASN A 262 83.30 -4.40 43.53
C ASN A 262 82.68 -5.77 43.30
N ALA A 263 81.60 -6.08 44.02
CA ALA A 263 80.71 -7.18 43.73
C ALA A 263 79.33 -6.92 44.36
N THR A 264 78.33 -7.63 43.86
CA THR A 264 77.04 -7.78 44.51
C THR A 264 76.67 -9.26 44.55
N PHE A 265 75.91 -9.69 45.57
CA PHE A 265 75.44 -11.07 45.69
C PHE A 265 74.00 -11.17 45.21
N LEU A 266 73.74 -12.09 44.27
CA LEU A 266 72.39 -12.33 43.75
C LEU A 266 71.47 -12.78 44.89
N TYR A 267 70.46 -11.96 45.19
CA TYR A 267 69.33 -12.36 46.01
C TYR A 267 68.13 -12.56 45.09
N PRO A 268 67.84 -13.82 44.71
CA PRO A 268 66.82 -14.10 43.71
C PRO A 268 65.43 -13.73 44.23
N THR A 269 64.60 -13.17 43.35
CA THR A 269 63.26 -12.69 43.71
C THR A 269 62.24 -13.80 43.92
N GLY A 270 62.46 -14.97 43.32
CA GLY A 270 61.58 -16.14 43.43
C GLY A 270 60.24 -16.04 42.70
N GLY A 271 60.02 -14.96 41.92
CA GLY A 271 58.76 -14.73 41.22
C GLY A 271 58.38 -15.87 40.27
N GLU A 272 59.31 -16.30 39.43
CA GLU A 272 59.12 -17.44 38.50
C GLU A 272 58.77 -18.74 39.25
N THR A 273 59.51 -19.04 40.32
CA THR A 273 59.33 -20.26 41.12
C THR A 273 57.96 -20.29 41.78
N ALA A 274 57.44 -19.13 42.20
CA ALA A 274 56.11 -19.03 42.79
C ALA A 274 55.01 -19.44 41.81
N ILE A 275 55.08 -18.97 40.57
CA ILE A 275 54.13 -19.34 39.52
C ILE A 275 54.29 -20.81 39.11
N GLN A 276 55.52 -21.31 39.02
CA GLN A 276 55.78 -22.72 38.73
C GLN A 276 55.22 -23.66 39.82
N ILE A 277 55.38 -23.30 41.10
CA ILE A 277 54.82 -24.07 42.22
C ILE A 277 53.30 -23.97 42.22
N ALA A 278 52.73 -22.79 41.97
CA ALA A 278 51.28 -22.65 41.79
C ALA A 278 50.76 -23.61 40.70
N ASN A 279 51.44 -23.67 39.54
CA ASN A 279 51.11 -24.63 38.50
C ASN A 279 51.24 -26.09 38.94
N LYS A 280 52.31 -26.46 39.66
CA LYS A 280 52.47 -27.81 40.21
C LYS A 280 51.33 -28.18 41.16
N ILE A 281 50.88 -27.25 42.02
CA ILE A 281 49.75 -27.46 42.93
C ILE A 281 48.48 -27.80 42.14
N PHE A 282 48.12 -27.01 41.12
CA PHE A 282 46.89 -27.24 40.34
C PHE A 282 46.98 -28.41 39.37
N THR A 283 48.17 -28.77 38.89
CA THR A 283 48.41 -29.95 38.06
C THR A 283 48.66 -31.23 38.87
N ARG A 284 48.60 -31.15 40.20
CA ARG A 284 48.88 -32.25 41.15
C ARG A 284 50.25 -32.90 40.95
N GLN A 285 51.23 -32.11 40.55
CA GLN A 285 52.63 -32.53 40.47
C GLN A 285 53.31 -32.40 41.84
N ALA A 286 54.35 -33.19 42.09
CA ALA A 286 55.14 -33.08 43.31
C ALA A 286 55.92 -31.76 43.36
N PHE A 287 55.97 -31.14 44.53
CA PHE A 287 56.75 -29.93 44.82
C PHE A 287 57.28 -29.99 46.26
N GLU A 288 58.34 -29.24 46.54
CA GLU A 288 58.93 -29.16 47.88
C GLU A 288 58.25 -28.07 48.72
N LYS A 289 58.11 -28.32 50.02
CA LYS A 289 57.54 -27.33 50.95
C LYS A 289 58.49 -26.14 51.19
N GLU A 290 59.80 -26.36 51.17
CA GLU A 290 60.82 -25.34 51.41
C GLU A 290 61.70 -25.21 50.16
N ASN A 291 61.64 -24.07 49.47
CA ASN A 291 62.33 -23.85 48.20
C ASN A 291 63.36 -22.73 48.40
N ILE A 292 64.57 -23.11 48.80
CA ILE A 292 65.66 -22.17 49.04
C ILE A 292 66.40 -21.90 47.73
N LEU A 293 66.35 -20.66 47.28
CA LEU A 293 66.92 -20.26 46.01
C LEU A 293 68.43 -20.00 46.13
N PRO A 294 69.24 -20.41 45.13
CA PRO A 294 70.68 -20.26 45.16
C PRO A 294 71.10 -18.78 45.04
N THR A 295 72.23 -18.44 45.64
CA THR A 295 72.91 -17.15 45.47
C THR A 295 74.16 -17.31 44.60
N MET A 296 74.61 -16.22 44.01
CA MET A 296 75.81 -16.17 43.18
C MET A 296 76.52 -14.83 43.37
N VAL A 297 77.85 -14.84 43.38
CA VAL A 297 78.65 -13.62 43.36
C VAL A 297 78.64 -13.01 41.96
N ILE A 298 78.30 -11.73 41.86
CA ILE A 298 78.32 -10.96 40.63
C ILE A 298 79.41 -9.90 40.75
N ASP A 299 80.47 -10.05 39.96
CA ASP A 299 81.61 -9.15 39.93
C ASP A 299 81.97 -8.77 38.48
N SER A 300 83.06 -8.02 38.30
CA SER A 300 83.49 -7.57 36.96
C SER A 300 83.75 -8.70 35.96
N THR A 301 83.94 -9.95 36.41
CA THR A 301 84.23 -11.10 35.54
C THR A 301 82.97 -11.66 34.86
N ASN A 302 81.79 -11.50 35.48
CA ASN A 302 80.55 -12.11 35.00
C ASN A 302 79.39 -11.10 34.80
N ALA A 303 79.47 -9.89 35.36
CA ALA A 303 78.38 -8.90 35.32
C ALA A 303 77.93 -8.54 33.90
N GLN A 304 78.87 -8.37 32.96
CA GLN A 304 78.54 -8.04 31.57
C GLN A 304 77.76 -9.17 30.88
N ILE A 305 78.15 -10.43 31.12
CA ILE A 305 77.51 -11.61 30.53
C ILE A 305 76.09 -11.74 31.09
N LEU A 306 75.92 -11.58 32.41
CA LEU A 306 74.62 -11.63 33.06
C LEU A 306 73.68 -10.51 32.57
N LYS A 307 74.19 -9.29 32.35
CA LYS A 307 73.41 -8.21 31.76
C LYS A 307 72.92 -8.57 30.35
N VAL A 308 73.81 -9.07 29.49
CA VAL A 308 73.44 -9.46 28.11
C VAL A 308 72.41 -10.60 28.10
N GLN A 309 72.59 -11.61 28.95
CA GLN A 309 71.63 -12.72 29.06
C GLN A 309 70.25 -12.21 29.50
N ASN A 310 70.18 -11.33 30.50
CA ASN A 310 68.89 -10.80 30.92
C ASN A 310 68.22 -9.95 29.83
N SER A 311 68.97 -9.09 29.13
CA SER A 311 68.43 -8.32 27.99
C SER A 311 67.92 -9.22 26.86
N GLN A 312 68.53 -10.38 26.62
CA GLN A 312 68.01 -11.37 25.65
C GLN A 312 66.68 -11.99 26.10
N VAL A 313 66.55 -12.33 27.40
CA VAL A 313 65.29 -12.85 27.96
C VAL A 313 64.17 -11.83 27.82
N GLU A 314 64.44 -10.54 28.09
CA GLU A 314 63.45 -9.47 27.92
C GLU A 314 63.02 -9.30 26.45
N LEU A 315 63.97 -9.37 25.51
CA LEU A 315 63.67 -9.30 24.09
C LEU A 315 62.82 -10.50 23.64
N LEU A 316 63.08 -11.70 24.16
CA LEU A 316 62.28 -12.88 23.89
C LEU A 316 60.84 -12.72 24.41
N HIS A 317 60.67 -12.17 25.62
CA HIS A 317 59.34 -11.89 26.17
C HIS A 317 58.53 -10.94 25.28
N GLN A 318 59.11 -9.81 24.85
CA GLN A 318 58.44 -8.88 23.93
C GLN A 318 58.03 -9.55 22.61
N LYS A 319 58.87 -10.47 22.10
CA LYS A 319 58.52 -11.26 20.90
C LYS A 319 57.34 -12.19 21.17
N ILE A 320 57.28 -12.84 22.34
CA ILE A 320 56.17 -13.72 22.73
C ILE A 320 54.86 -12.92 22.86
N GLU A 321 54.85 -11.76 23.50
CA GLU A 321 53.66 -10.91 23.61
C GLU A 321 53.17 -10.47 22.22
N LYS A 322 54.09 -10.07 21.35
CA LYS A 322 53.76 -9.73 19.96
C LYS A 322 53.20 -10.94 19.20
N GLN A 323 53.77 -12.13 19.38
CA GLN A 323 53.23 -13.35 18.77
C GLN A 323 51.84 -13.70 19.31
N LYS A 324 51.62 -13.55 20.63
CA LYS A 324 50.32 -13.77 21.27
C LYS A 324 49.24 -12.85 20.70
N SER A 325 49.51 -11.55 20.60
CA SER A 325 48.55 -10.60 20.01
C SER A 325 48.25 -10.92 18.53
N ILE A 326 49.25 -11.35 17.75
CA ILE A 326 49.05 -11.82 16.38
C ILE A 326 48.19 -13.10 16.36
N LEU A 327 48.46 -14.04 17.28
CA LEU A 327 47.72 -15.29 17.39
C LEU A 327 46.26 -15.03 17.78
N ASP A 328 46.00 -14.13 18.73
CA ASP A 328 44.64 -13.75 19.13
C ASP A 328 43.87 -13.13 17.95
N LEU A 329 44.55 -12.30 17.14
CA LEU A 329 43.98 -11.75 15.92
C LEU A 329 43.73 -12.84 14.86
N GLN A 330 44.62 -13.83 14.74
CA GLN A 330 44.41 -15.00 13.87
C GLN A 330 43.27 -15.88 14.35
N ILE A 331 43.14 -16.12 15.66
CA ILE A 331 42.05 -16.88 16.26
C ILE A 331 40.72 -16.17 16.00
N SER A 332 40.66 -14.86 16.24
CA SER A 332 39.48 -14.05 15.94
C SER A 332 39.12 -14.12 14.46
N LYS A 333 40.10 -13.95 13.56
CA LYS A 333 39.90 -14.10 12.11
C LYS A 333 39.40 -15.49 11.73
N ASN A 334 39.97 -16.55 12.31
CA ASN A 334 39.56 -17.93 12.07
C ASN A 334 38.15 -18.20 12.59
N GLN A 335 37.77 -17.64 13.75
CA GLN A 335 36.40 -17.71 14.26
C GLN A 335 35.41 -17.03 13.30
N THR A 336 35.73 -15.83 12.82
CA THR A 336 34.91 -15.14 11.81
C THR A 336 34.83 -15.91 10.51
N GLN A 337 35.95 -16.45 10.01
CA GLN A 337 35.98 -17.27 8.80
C GLN A 337 35.18 -18.56 8.96
N ARG A 338 35.26 -19.21 10.13
CA ARG A 338 34.47 -20.40 10.45
C ARG A 338 32.98 -20.10 10.48
N LEU A 339 32.57 -18.96 11.06
CA LEU A 339 31.17 -18.51 11.02
C LEU A 339 30.70 -18.26 9.59
N ILE A 340 31.50 -17.57 8.77
CA ILE A 340 31.20 -17.36 7.35
C ILE A 340 31.12 -18.69 6.60
N LEU A 341 32.03 -19.63 6.86
CA LEU A 341 32.02 -20.95 6.24
C LEU A 341 30.79 -21.76 6.64
N ILE A 342 30.42 -21.78 7.93
CA ILE A 342 29.20 -22.43 8.42
C ILE A 342 27.99 -21.80 7.73
N PHE A 343 27.94 -20.47 7.62
CA PHE A 343 26.89 -19.77 6.90
C PHE A 343 26.83 -20.18 5.43
N LEU A 344 27.96 -20.19 4.71
CA LEU A 344 28.03 -20.61 3.31
C LEU A 344 27.65 -22.08 3.11
N ILE A 345 28.11 -22.99 3.98
CA ILE A 345 27.71 -24.40 3.95
C ILE A 345 26.21 -24.52 4.20
N SER A 346 25.66 -23.79 5.17
CA SER A 346 24.22 -23.81 5.43
C SER A 346 23.39 -23.28 4.27
N LEU A 347 23.86 -22.22 3.61
CA LEU A 347 23.25 -21.68 2.41
C LEU A 347 23.34 -22.69 1.26
N LEU A 348 24.47 -23.37 1.10
CA LEU A 348 24.67 -24.40 0.08
C LEU A 348 23.81 -25.63 0.34
N VAL A 349 23.64 -26.04 1.59
CA VAL A 349 22.71 -27.11 2.00
C VAL A 349 21.26 -26.67 1.75
N LEU A 350 20.90 -25.40 2.01
CA LEU A 350 19.58 -24.87 1.72
C LEU A 350 19.32 -24.83 0.22
N ILE A 351 20.29 -24.40 -0.59
CA ILE A 351 20.21 -24.42 -2.06
C ILE A 351 20.13 -25.87 -2.55
N ALA A 352 20.95 -26.79 -2.06
CA ALA A 352 20.89 -28.20 -2.43
C ALA A 352 19.56 -28.83 -2.02
N ALA A 353 19.02 -28.49 -0.85
CA ALA A 353 17.68 -28.91 -0.43
C ALA A 353 16.60 -28.33 -1.33
N LEU A 354 16.72 -27.05 -1.72
CA LEU A 354 15.84 -26.42 -2.69
C LEU A 354 15.94 -27.10 -4.06
N VAL A 355 17.14 -27.42 -4.53
CA VAL A 355 17.39 -28.18 -5.77
C VAL A 355 16.82 -29.58 -5.68
N ILE A 356 16.95 -30.27 -4.55
CA ILE A 356 16.34 -31.59 -4.33
C ILE A 356 14.81 -31.47 -4.27
N LEU A 357 14.27 -30.42 -3.66
CA LEU A 357 12.83 -30.16 -3.60
C LEU A 357 12.28 -29.79 -4.99
N THR A 358 12.98 -28.96 -5.75
CA THR A 358 12.60 -28.61 -7.13
C THR A 358 12.81 -29.79 -8.06
N PHE A 359 13.85 -30.62 -7.86
CA PHE A 359 14.07 -31.85 -8.61
C PHE A 359 13.05 -32.92 -8.24
N LYS A 360 12.66 -33.07 -6.97
CA LYS A 360 11.54 -33.92 -6.54
C LYS A 360 10.23 -33.38 -7.06
N ALA A 361 10.00 -32.07 -7.02
CA ALA A 361 8.83 -31.46 -7.61
C ALA A 361 8.83 -31.65 -9.12
N PHE A 362 9.99 -31.61 -9.78
CA PHE A 362 10.17 -31.87 -11.20
C PHE A 362 9.99 -33.34 -11.54
N GLN A 363 10.51 -34.28 -10.74
CA GLN A 363 10.31 -35.73 -10.88
C GLN A 363 8.85 -36.10 -10.60
N ASN A 364 8.24 -35.53 -9.56
CA ASN A 364 6.81 -35.66 -9.28
C ASN A 364 6.00 -35.02 -10.39
N LYS A 365 6.42 -33.88 -10.94
CA LYS A 365 5.81 -33.24 -12.10
C LYS A 365 6.05 -34.07 -13.36
N LYS A 366 7.17 -34.77 -13.50
CA LYS A 366 7.49 -35.65 -14.64
C LYS A 366 6.69 -36.94 -14.57
N LEU A 367 6.62 -37.58 -13.40
CA LEU A 367 5.79 -38.75 -13.15
C LEU A 367 4.31 -38.38 -13.19
N ALA A 368 3.93 -37.22 -12.64
CA ALA A 368 2.60 -36.66 -12.80
C ALA A 368 2.37 -36.35 -14.26
N ASN A 369 3.32 -35.81 -15.03
CA ASN A 369 3.22 -35.55 -16.46
C ASN A 369 3.22 -36.83 -17.28
N GLN A 370 3.85 -37.93 -16.84
CA GLN A 370 3.81 -39.23 -17.50
C GLN A 370 2.51 -39.95 -17.20
N LYS A 371 2.00 -39.84 -15.96
CA LYS A 371 0.63 -40.23 -15.60
C LYS A 371 -0.39 -39.33 -16.26
N LEU A 372 -0.07 -38.05 -16.46
CA LEU A 372 -0.84 -37.07 -17.20
C LEU A 372 -0.68 -37.32 -18.67
N GLU A 373 0.40 -37.90 -19.19
CA GLU A 373 0.59 -38.26 -20.60
C GLU A 373 -0.14 -39.56 -20.87
N ALA A 374 -0.08 -40.55 -19.99
CA ALA A 374 -0.90 -41.75 -20.06
C ALA A 374 -2.39 -41.41 -19.90
N LYS A 375 -2.73 -40.59 -18.89
CA LYS A 375 -4.06 -40.01 -18.76
C LYS A 375 -4.36 -39.06 -19.91
N ASN A 376 -3.43 -38.32 -20.49
CA ASN A 376 -3.66 -37.42 -21.61
C ASN A 376 -3.79 -38.24 -22.88
N HIS A 377 -3.25 -39.43 -23.00
CA HIS A 377 -3.43 -40.30 -24.16
C HIS A 377 -4.76 -41.06 -24.03
N GLU A 378 -5.16 -41.40 -22.80
CA GLU A 378 -6.50 -41.87 -22.47
C GLU A 378 -7.54 -40.75 -22.61
N ILE A 379 -7.23 -39.55 -22.13
CA ILE A 379 -7.95 -38.29 -22.28
C ILE A 379 -7.81 -37.77 -23.70
N GLU A 380 -6.86 -38.18 -24.54
CA GLU A 380 -6.74 -37.76 -25.95
C GLU A 380 -7.52 -38.74 -26.81
N LYS A 381 -7.61 -40.02 -26.44
CA LYS A 381 -8.66 -40.91 -26.98
C LYS A 381 -10.05 -40.47 -26.54
N GLN A 382 -10.24 -40.14 -25.27
CA GLN A 382 -11.50 -39.60 -24.77
C GLN A 382 -11.73 -38.19 -25.28
N ASN A 383 -10.73 -37.34 -25.47
CA ASN A 383 -10.83 -35.99 -26.04
C ASN A 383 -10.95 -36.07 -27.54
N ILE A 384 -10.49 -37.08 -28.26
CA ILE A 384 -10.82 -37.21 -29.69
C ILE A 384 -12.30 -37.60 -29.79
N ALA A 385 -12.79 -38.52 -28.96
CA ALA A 385 -14.23 -38.83 -28.89
C ALA A 385 -15.10 -37.69 -28.33
N ILE A 386 -14.58 -36.97 -27.32
CA ILE A 386 -15.22 -35.81 -26.67
C ILE A 386 -15.00 -34.56 -27.50
N LEU A 387 -13.95 -34.38 -28.31
CA LEU A 387 -13.78 -33.30 -29.29
C LEU A 387 -14.63 -33.61 -30.51
N GLU A 388 -14.79 -34.85 -30.95
CA GLU A 388 -15.82 -35.16 -31.95
C GLU A 388 -17.23 -34.88 -31.39
N GLN A 389 -17.51 -35.22 -30.14
CA GLN A 389 -18.79 -34.89 -29.50
C GLN A 389 -18.92 -33.40 -29.17
N ARG A 390 -17.86 -32.72 -28.71
CA ARG A 390 -17.79 -31.32 -28.27
C ARG A 390 -17.66 -30.41 -29.46
N ASP A 391 -16.91 -30.72 -30.50
CA ASP A 391 -16.92 -29.96 -31.74
C ASP A 391 -18.29 -30.10 -32.37
N LYS A 392 -18.94 -31.28 -32.32
CA LYS A 392 -20.36 -31.40 -32.69
C LYS A 392 -21.29 -30.67 -31.72
N LEU A 393 -21.01 -30.62 -30.42
CA LEU A 393 -21.82 -29.92 -29.41
C LEU A 393 -21.60 -28.42 -29.41
N VAL A 394 -20.40 -27.95 -29.75
CA VAL A 394 -19.98 -26.55 -29.86
C VAL A 394 -20.40 -26.06 -31.22
N GLU A 395 -20.29 -26.84 -32.28
CA GLU A 395 -20.93 -26.55 -33.56
C GLU A 395 -22.44 -26.49 -33.40
N VAL A 396 -23.08 -27.46 -32.73
CA VAL A 396 -24.54 -27.42 -32.49
C VAL A 396 -24.92 -26.34 -31.48
N SER A 397 -24.14 -26.08 -30.42
CA SER A 397 -24.43 -25.04 -29.42
C SER A 397 -24.14 -23.65 -29.96
N GLN A 398 -23.12 -23.49 -30.80
CA GLN A 398 -22.82 -22.26 -31.51
C GLN A 398 -23.83 -22.07 -32.62
N GLN A 399 -24.23 -23.10 -33.37
CA GLN A 399 -25.38 -23.02 -34.28
C GLN A 399 -26.68 -22.74 -33.53
N LEU A 400 -26.87 -23.25 -32.31
CA LEU A 400 -28.06 -23.01 -31.50
C LEU A 400 -28.05 -21.61 -30.90
N GLU A 401 -26.90 -21.13 -30.43
CA GLU A 401 -26.72 -19.79 -29.88
C GLU A 401 -26.72 -18.75 -30.99
N GLU A 402 -26.04 -19.00 -32.11
CA GLU A 402 -26.16 -18.21 -33.34
C GLU A 402 -27.57 -18.27 -33.90
N ALA A 403 -28.26 -19.42 -33.91
CA ALA A 403 -29.67 -19.48 -34.33
C ALA A 403 -30.58 -18.76 -33.34
N THR A 404 -30.30 -18.81 -32.03
CA THR A 404 -31.10 -18.12 -31.01
C THR A 404 -30.86 -16.61 -31.08
N GLN A 405 -29.62 -16.16 -31.17
CA GLN A 405 -29.25 -14.76 -31.36
C GLN A 405 -29.66 -14.24 -32.75
N ALA A 406 -29.58 -15.04 -33.81
CA ALA A 406 -30.09 -14.70 -35.13
C ALA A 406 -31.62 -14.62 -35.10
N LYS A 407 -32.30 -15.51 -34.38
CA LYS A 407 -33.76 -15.44 -34.16
C LYS A 407 -34.13 -14.19 -33.36
N LEU A 408 -33.39 -13.83 -32.32
CA LEU A 408 -33.59 -12.60 -31.54
C LEU A 408 -33.36 -11.33 -32.40
N ARG A 409 -32.25 -11.30 -33.16
CA ARG A 409 -31.95 -10.24 -34.13
C ARG A 409 -33.03 -10.16 -35.21
N PHE A 410 -33.48 -11.29 -35.75
CA PHE A 410 -34.54 -11.37 -36.75
C PHE A 410 -35.86 -10.77 -36.24
N PHE A 411 -36.31 -11.09 -35.03
CA PHE A 411 -37.57 -10.54 -34.49
C PHE A 411 -37.47 -9.05 -34.10
N THR A 412 -36.30 -8.59 -33.66
CA THR A 412 -36.07 -7.17 -33.39
C THR A 412 -36.01 -6.38 -34.68
N ASN A 413 -35.32 -6.90 -35.70
CA ASN A 413 -35.25 -6.30 -37.04
C ASN A 413 -36.62 -6.29 -37.72
N ILE A 414 -37.39 -7.38 -37.64
CA ILE A 414 -38.76 -7.44 -38.17
C ILE A 414 -39.66 -6.39 -37.54
N SER A 415 -39.55 -6.17 -36.24
CA SER A 415 -40.36 -5.16 -35.57
C SER A 415 -40.00 -3.74 -36.04
N HIS A 416 -38.73 -3.51 -36.35
CA HIS A 416 -38.27 -2.29 -36.99
C HIS A 416 -38.83 -2.17 -38.42
N GLU A 417 -38.67 -3.23 -39.22
CA GLU A 417 -39.16 -3.31 -40.60
C GLU A 417 -40.67 -3.17 -40.72
N PHE A 418 -41.45 -3.50 -39.69
CA PHE A 418 -42.88 -3.22 -39.67
C PHE A 418 -43.22 -1.80 -39.16
N ARG A 419 -42.47 -1.24 -38.21
CA ARG A 419 -42.76 0.12 -37.68
C ARG A 419 -42.44 1.22 -38.69
N THR A 420 -41.39 1.08 -39.47
CA THR A 420 -41.00 2.07 -40.49
C THR A 420 -42.09 2.30 -41.56
N PRO A 421 -42.61 1.27 -42.27
CA PRO A 421 -43.71 1.46 -43.22
C PRO A 421 -44.99 1.93 -42.54
N LEU A 422 -45.27 1.49 -41.30
CA LEU A 422 -46.42 2.00 -40.54
C LEU A 422 -46.28 3.49 -40.19
N THR A 423 -45.06 4.00 -39.98
CA THR A 423 -44.79 5.43 -39.79
C THR A 423 -45.12 6.22 -41.06
N LEU A 424 -44.67 5.69 -42.21
CA LEU A 424 -44.88 6.26 -43.53
C LEU A 424 -46.34 6.15 -44.02
N ILE A 425 -47.16 5.29 -43.41
CA ILE A 425 -48.61 5.22 -43.67
C ILE A 425 -49.38 6.12 -42.70
N LYS A 426 -49.10 6.03 -41.39
CA LYS A 426 -49.85 6.73 -40.33
C LYS A 426 -49.70 8.24 -40.44
N GLY A 427 -48.48 8.75 -40.55
CA GLY A 427 -48.21 10.20 -40.55
C GLY A 427 -48.91 10.94 -41.69
N PRO A 428 -48.74 10.52 -42.95
CA PRO A 428 -49.45 11.12 -44.08
C PRO A 428 -50.98 11.00 -43.96
N LEU A 429 -51.49 9.88 -43.47
CA LEU A 429 -52.92 9.67 -43.31
C LEU A 429 -53.55 10.59 -42.25
N GLU A 430 -52.85 10.84 -41.14
CA GLU A 430 -53.26 11.83 -40.14
C GLU A 430 -53.30 13.25 -40.73
N ASN A 431 -52.30 13.62 -41.55
CA ASN A 431 -52.28 14.90 -42.24
C ASN A 431 -53.45 15.04 -43.23
N LEU A 432 -53.80 13.95 -43.95
CA LEU A 432 -54.94 13.93 -44.87
C LEU A 432 -56.28 14.03 -44.13
N MET A 433 -56.43 13.38 -42.97
CA MET A 433 -57.64 13.46 -42.14
C MET A 433 -57.87 14.85 -41.54
N GLN A 434 -56.81 15.60 -41.26
CA GLN A 434 -56.89 16.98 -40.73
C GLN A 434 -57.17 18.04 -41.80
N SER A 435 -57.11 17.69 -43.08
CA SER A 435 -57.39 18.64 -44.17
C SER A 435 -58.89 18.71 -44.46
N GLU A 436 -59.43 19.93 -44.48
CA GLU A 436 -60.83 20.21 -44.80
C GLU A 436 -61.16 20.11 -46.30
N GLN A 437 -60.16 19.82 -47.16
CA GLN A 437 -60.34 19.81 -48.62
C GLN A 437 -60.96 18.52 -49.18
N TYR A 438 -61.18 17.48 -48.37
CA TYR A 438 -61.60 16.16 -48.83
C TYR A 438 -63.09 15.87 -48.57
N THR A 439 -63.71 15.08 -49.46
CA THR A 439 -65.13 14.68 -49.34
C THR A 439 -65.39 13.72 -48.17
N ALA A 440 -66.64 13.64 -47.69
CA ALA A 440 -67.02 12.76 -46.58
C ALA A 440 -66.73 11.26 -46.85
N GLU A 441 -66.82 10.81 -48.10
CA GLU A 441 -66.49 9.44 -48.50
C GLU A 441 -64.98 9.17 -48.44
N GLN A 442 -64.15 10.11 -48.92
CA GLN A 442 -62.69 10.03 -48.81
C GLN A 442 -62.25 10.06 -47.34
N GLN A 443 -62.87 10.90 -46.52
CA GLN A 443 -62.62 10.95 -45.08
C GLN A 443 -62.96 9.61 -44.39
N ASN A 444 -64.04 8.94 -44.78
CA ASN A 444 -64.36 7.60 -44.27
C ASN A 444 -63.35 6.53 -44.72
N GLN A 445 -62.83 6.62 -45.95
CA GLN A 445 -61.76 5.73 -46.43
C GLN A 445 -60.45 5.95 -45.65
N PHE A 446 -60.08 7.20 -45.37
CA PHE A 446 -58.91 7.51 -44.54
C PHE A 446 -59.07 6.97 -43.11
N LYS A 447 -60.25 7.14 -42.48
CA LYS A 447 -60.56 6.54 -41.17
C LYS A 447 -60.45 5.01 -41.19
N LEU A 448 -60.86 4.35 -42.27
CA LEU A 448 -60.73 2.90 -42.43
C LEU A 448 -59.27 2.45 -42.54
N MET A 449 -58.47 3.13 -43.37
CA MET A 449 -57.03 2.87 -43.51
C MET A 449 -56.30 3.10 -42.19
N HIS A 450 -56.70 4.13 -41.44
CA HIS A 450 -56.11 4.49 -40.16
C HIS A 450 -56.40 3.41 -39.11
N ARG A 451 -57.66 2.95 -39.03
CA ARG A 451 -58.06 1.83 -38.15
C ARG A 451 -57.28 0.54 -38.45
N ASN A 452 -57.04 0.23 -39.72
CA ASN A 452 -56.23 -0.95 -40.09
C ASN A 452 -54.75 -0.77 -39.76
N THR A 453 -54.21 0.44 -39.93
CA THR A 453 -52.83 0.79 -39.55
C THR A 453 -52.61 0.64 -38.04
N ILE A 454 -53.55 1.12 -37.22
CA ILE A 454 -53.55 0.92 -35.76
C ILE A 454 -53.65 -0.57 -35.40
N ARG A 455 -54.51 -1.33 -36.10
CA ARG A 455 -54.66 -2.78 -35.88
C ARG A 455 -53.35 -3.53 -36.14
N LEU A 456 -52.65 -3.22 -37.23
CA LEU A 456 -51.34 -3.82 -37.53
C LEU A 456 -50.31 -3.45 -36.44
N LEU A 457 -50.28 -2.20 -36.01
CA LEU A 457 -49.38 -1.75 -34.94
C LEU A 457 -49.63 -2.52 -33.63
N ARG A 458 -50.90 -2.76 -33.27
CA ARG A 458 -51.27 -3.57 -32.10
C ARG A 458 -50.78 -5.01 -32.20
N LEU A 459 -50.89 -5.62 -33.37
CA LEU A 459 -50.41 -6.99 -33.60
C LEU A 459 -48.89 -7.10 -33.49
N VAL A 460 -48.16 -6.11 -34.04
CA VAL A 460 -46.71 -6.02 -33.91
C VAL A 460 -46.32 -5.86 -32.43
N ASN A 461 -47.02 -5.01 -31.67
CA ASN A 461 -46.74 -4.82 -30.25
C ASN A 461 -47.05 -6.08 -29.41
N GLN A 462 -48.14 -6.80 -29.69
CA GLN A 462 -48.45 -8.07 -29.02
C GLN A 462 -47.39 -9.15 -29.27
N LEU A 463 -46.84 -9.21 -30.48
CA LEU A 463 -45.73 -10.11 -30.80
C LEU A 463 -44.47 -9.76 -30.00
N MET A 464 -44.26 -8.47 -29.70
CA MET A 464 -43.14 -8.00 -28.90
C MET A 464 -43.31 -8.27 -27.41
N ASP A 465 -44.51 -8.05 -26.86
CA ASP A 465 -44.81 -8.39 -25.46
C ASP A 465 -44.60 -9.89 -25.20
N PHE A 466 -45.04 -10.74 -26.14
CA PHE A 466 -44.76 -12.18 -26.11
C PHE A 466 -43.26 -12.50 -26.04
N ARG A 467 -42.43 -11.81 -26.82
CA ARG A 467 -40.97 -12.02 -26.81
C ARG A 467 -40.31 -11.54 -25.52
N LYS A 468 -40.82 -10.46 -24.90
CA LYS A 468 -40.30 -9.99 -23.60
C LYS A 468 -40.59 -11.00 -22.49
N LEU A 469 -41.79 -11.59 -22.50
CA LEU A 469 -42.17 -12.67 -21.59
C LEU A 469 -41.30 -13.92 -21.76
N GLU A 470 -41.09 -14.42 -22.99
CA GLU A 470 -40.23 -15.60 -23.24
C GLU A 470 -38.78 -15.40 -22.73
N ASN A 471 -38.28 -14.16 -22.76
CA ASN A 471 -36.93 -13.83 -22.34
C ASN A 471 -36.82 -13.37 -20.87
N LYS A 472 -37.90 -13.44 -20.08
CA LYS A 472 -37.97 -12.93 -18.69
C LYS A 472 -37.57 -11.46 -18.54
N LYS A 473 -37.75 -10.65 -19.58
CA LYS A 473 -37.46 -9.20 -19.60
C LYS A 473 -38.70 -8.34 -19.39
N MET A 474 -39.76 -8.91 -18.82
CA MET A 474 -41.01 -8.21 -18.54
C MET A 474 -41.19 -8.16 -17.04
N GLU A 475 -41.21 -6.96 -16.49
CA GLU A 475 -41.30 -6.70 -15.05
C GLU A 475 -42.72 -6.32 -14.67
N LEU A 476 -43.10 -6.59 -13.42
CA LEU A 476 -44.40 -6.30 -12.84
C LEU A 476 -44.32 -4.98 -12.08
N ALA A 477 -45.24 -4.05 -12.35
CA ALA A 477 -45.35 -2.78 -11.63
C ALA A 477 -46.75 -2.69 -11.01
N ALA A 478 -46.94 -3.35 -9.86
CA ALA A 478 -48.22 -3.44 -9.19
C ALA A 478 -48.45 -2.27 -8.22
N SER A 479 -49.66 -1.74 -8.21
CA SER A 479 -50.11 -0.69 -7.29
C SER A 479 -51.49 -1.03 -6.71
N GLU A 480 -51.83 -0.47 -5.56
CA GLU A 480 -53.15 -0.66 -4.95
C GLU A 480 -54.22 0.15 -5.71
N ILE A 481 -55.12 -0.55 -6.39
CA ILE A 481 -56.18 0.07 -7.22
C ILE A 481 -57.53 -0.54 -6.83
N ASP A 482 -58.58 0.29 -6.80
CA ASP A 482 -59.94 -0.20 -6.63
C ASP A 482 -60.39 -0.99 -7.87
N MET A 483 -60.44 -2.31 -7.72
CA MET A 483 -60.84 -3.25 -8.77
C MET A 483 -62.24 -2.96 -9.29
N ILE A 484 -63.16 -2.50 -8.44
CA ILE A 484 -64.55 -2.25 -8.85
C ILE A 484 -64.62 -1.04 -9.78
N ALA A 485 -63.94 0.05 -9.42
CA ALA A 485 -63.83 1.23 -10.27
C ALA A 485 -63.18 0.88 -11.62
N PHE A 486 -62.10 0.10 -11.59
CA PHE A 486 -61.42 -0.37 -12.79
C PHE A 486 -62.32 -1.23 -13.71
N LEU A 487 -63.11 -2.14 -13.15
CA LEU A 487 -64.07 -2.95 -13.93
C LEU A 487 -65.20 -2.10 -14.52
N GLN A 488 -65.64 -1.05 -13.84
CA GLN A 488 -66.63 -0.09 -14.37
C GLN A 488 -66.04 0.73 -15.53
N GLU A 489 -64.82 1.25 -15.40
CA GLU A 489 -64.11 1.94 -16.49
C GLU A 489 -63.93 1.02 -17.71
N THR A 490 -63.54 -0.23 -17.45
CA THR A 490 -63.41 -1.25 -18.51
C THR A 490 -64.76 -1.49 -19.21
N LYS A 491 -65.87 -1.56 -18.46
CA LYS A 491 -67.23 -1.69 -19.02
C LYS A 491 -67.59 -0.53 -19.95
N GLU A 492 -67.28 0.71 -19.55
CA GLU A 492 -67.58 1.90 -20.34
C GLU A 492 -66.90 1.87 -21.71
N SER A 493 -65.66 1.37 -21.78
CA SER A 493 -64.90 1.22 -23.02
C SER A 493 -65.57 0.28 -24.05
N PHE A 494 -66.47 -0.60 -23.61
CA PHE A 494 -67.23 -1.51 -24.48
C PHE A 494 -68.72 -1.13 -24.64
N SER A 495 -69.17 -0.04 -23.99
CA SER A 495 -70.58 0.40 -24.01
C SER A 495 -71.12 0.64 -25.43
N SER A 496 -70.35 1.32 -26.28
CA SER A 496 -70.71 1.61 -27.67
C SER A 496 -70.82 0.34 -28.51
N LEU A 497 -69.98 -0.66 -28.23
CA LEU A 497 -69.98 -1.94 -28.95
C LEU A 497 -71.14 -2.85 -28.47
N ALA A 498 -71.47 -2.80 -27.18
CA ALA A 498 -72.62 -3.46 -26.60
C ALA A 498 -73.94 -2.91 -27.16
N ALA A 499 -74.09 -1.58 -27.22
CA ALA A 499 -75.26 -0.92 -27.80
C ALA A 499 -75.41 -1.23 -29.30
N GLY A 500 -74.31 -1.20 -30.06
CA GLY A 500 -74.32 -1.48 -31.50
C GLY A 500 -74.69 -2.92 -31.88
N ARG A 501 -74.52 -3.89 -30.96
CA ARG A 501 -74.84 -5.31 -31.16
C ARG A 501 -75.99 -5.81 -30.29
N ASN A 502 -76.63 -4.90 -29.55
CA ASN A 502 -77.73 -5.21 -28.63
C ASN A 502 -77.39 -6.29 -27.58
N VAL A 503 -76.14 -6.31 -27.09
CA VAL A 503 -75.66 -7.27 -26.08
C VAL A 503 -75.76 -6.64 -24.69
N GLU A 504 -76.39 -7.32 -23.73
CA GLU A 504 -76.50 -6.84 -22.35
C GLU A 504 -75.15 -6.98 -21.63
N LEU A 505 -74.48 -5.87 -21.33
CA LEU A 505 -73.24 -5.85 -20.55
C LEU A 505 -73.50 -5.34 -19.13
N SER A 506 -73.26 -6.19 -18.13
CA SER A 506 -73.48 -5.87 -16.71
C SER A 506 -72.23 -6.15 -15.87
N VAL A 507 -72.00 -5.31 -14.85
CA VAL A 507 -71.00 -5.51 -13.82
C VAL A 507 -71.77 -5.69 -12.51
N VAL A 508 -71.56 -6.82 -11.84
CA VAL A 508 -72.23 -7.18 -10.58
C VAL A 508 -71.16 -7.40 -9.53
N CYS A 509 -71.08 -6.50 -8.56
CA CYS A 509 -70.11 -6.57 -7.46
C CYS A 509 -70.86 -6.68 -6.13
N THR A 510 -70.37 -7.53 -5.23
CA THR A 510 -70.96 -7.71 -3.89
C THR A 510 -70.48 -6.62 -2.92
N GLU A 511 -69.26 -6.12 -3.12
CA GLU A 511 -68.64 -5.04 -2.33
C GLU A 511 -68.81 -3.67 -3.02
N LYS A 512 -68.66 -2.56 -2.28
CA LYS A 512 -68.67 -1.19 -2.86
C LYS A 512 -67.31 -0.75 -3.39
N GLN A 513 -66.24 -1.14 -2.72
CA GLN A 513 -64.86 -0.88 -3.09
C GLN A 513 -64.04 -2.13 -2.81
N LEU A 514 -63.10 -2.45 -3.70
CA LEU A 514 -62.25 -3.62 -3.56
C LEU A 514 -60.80 -3.26 -3.94
N PRO A 515 -60.00 -2.75 -2.99
CA PRO A 515 -58.60 -2.45 -3.25
C PRO A 515 -57.81 -3.75 -3.49
N VAL A 516 -57.10 -3.81 -4.61
CA VAL A 516 -56.30 -4.97 -5.04
C VAL A 516 -54.97 -4.45 -5.57
N TRP A 517 -53.87 -5.14 -5.26
CA TRP A 517 -52.55 -4.85 -5.81
C TRP A 517 -52.41 -5.48 -7.19
N PHE A 518 -52.41 -4.67 -8.25
CA PHE A 518 -52.16 -5.14 -9.61
C PHE A 518 -51.57 -4.06 -10.51
N ASP A 519 -50.94 -4.51 -11.60
CA ASP A 519 -50.45 -3.68 -12.68
C ASP A 519 -51.59 -3.34 -13.63
N ARG A 520 -51.96 -2.06 -13.67
CA ARG A 520 -53.13 -1.57 -14.42
C ARG A 520 -53.05 -1.87 -15.92
N ASP A 521 -51.89 -1.68 -16.55
CA ASP A 521 -51.71 -1.92 -18.00
C ASP A 521 -51.84 -3.41 -18.34
N LYS A 522 -51.19 -4.27 -17.55
CA LYS A 522 -51.25 -5.72 -17.76
C LYS A 522 -52.65 -6.25 -17.52
N MET A 523 -53.35 -5.77 -16.48
CA MET A 523 -54.72 -6.20 -16.21
C MET A 523 -55.75 -5.65 -17.19
N ASP A 524 -55.56 -4.44 -17.71
CA ASP A 524 -56.38 -3.89 -18.80
C ASP A 524 -56.27 -4.79 -20.03
N LYS A 525 -55.05 -5.20 -20.39
CA LYS A 525 -54.81 -6.13 -21.50
C LYS A 525 -55.49 -7.49 -21.29
N VAL A 526 -55.48 -8.03 -20.07
CA VAL A 526 -56.17 -9.29 -19.72
C VAL A 526 -57.67 -9.14 -19.91
N LEU A 527 -58.29 -8.15 -19.27
CA LEU A 527 -59.74 -7.95 -19.32
C LEU A 527 -60.22 -7.58 -20.72
N PHE A 528 -59.52 -6.68 -21.41
CA PHE A 528 -59.83 -6.32 -22.79
C PHE A 528 -59.81 -7.55 -23.69
N ASN A 529 -58.81 -8.43 -23.54
CA ASN A 529 -58.70 -9.63 -24.36
C ASN A 529 -59.83 -10.63 -24.08
N ILE A 530 -60.20 -10.83 -22.82
CA ILE A 530 -61.31 -11.72 -22.44
C ILE A 530 -62.65 -11.14 -22.89
N LEU A 531 -62.90 -9.85 -22.63
CA LEU A 531 -64.15 -9.18 -23.01
C LEU A 531 -64.32 -9.08 -24.52
N SER A 532 -63.24 -8.74 -25.26
CA SER A 532 -63.32 -8.72 -26.72
C SER A 532 -63.60 -10.11 -27.30
N ASN A 533 -63.11 -11.19 -26.69
CA ASN A 533 -63.50 -12.56 -27.05
C ASN A 533 -64.97 -12.83 -26.70
N ALA A 534 -65.43 -12.45 -25.51
CA ALA A 534 -66.84 -12.59 -25.12
C ALA A 534 -67.79 -11.89 -26.13
N PHE A 535 -67.51 -10.64 -26.51
CA PHE A 535 -68.28 -9.90 -27.52
C PHE A 535 -68.19 -10.48 -28.93
N LYS A 536 -67.07 -11.13 -29.26
CA LYS A 536 -66.84 -11.74 -30.56
C LYS A 536 -67.64 -13.02 -30.75
N PHE A 537 -67.81 -13.80 -29.68
CA PHE A 537 -68.43 -15.13 -29.72
C PHE A 537 -69.86 -15.19 -29.14
N THR A 538 -70.32 -14.09 -28.55
CA THR A 538 -71.73 -13.89 -28.18
C THR A 538 -72.50 -13.37 -29.38
N SER A 539 -73.66 -13.98 -29.67
CA SER A 539 -74.55 -13.52 -30.73
C SER A 539 -75.26 -12.22 -30.31
N ASP A 540 -75.72 -11.44 -31.28
CA ASP A 540 -76.50 -10.23 -31.02
C ASP A 540 -77.73 -10.55 -30.14
N GLY A 541 -78.03 -9.74 -29.13
CA GLY A 541 -79.07 -10.03 -28.13
C GLY A 541 -78.63 -10.90 -26.95
N GLY A 542 -77.37 -11.37 -26.91
CA GLY A 542 -76.83 -12.15 -25.79
C GLY A 542 -76.47 -11.32 -24.55
N LYS A 543 -75.92 -11.98 -23.52
CA LYS A 543 -75.55 -11.36 -22.24
C LYS A 543 -74.10 -11.64 -21.87
N ILE A 544 -73.41 -10.59 -21.40
CA ILE A 544 -72.07 -10.65 -20.82
C ILE A 544 -72.13 -10.05 -19.42
N THR A 545 -71.69 -10.81 -18.42
CA THR A 545 -71.68 -10.40 -17.02
C THR A 545 -70.27 -10.48 -16.46
N ILE A 546 -69.81 -9.39 -15.85
CA ILE A 546 -68.58 -9.35 -15.07
C ILE A 546 -68.95 -9.40 -13.59
N LEU A 547 -68.42 -10.37 -12.85
CA LEU A 547 -68.58 -10.47 -11.40
C LEU A 547 -67.23 -10.31 -10.71
N ALA A 548 -67.20 -9.63 -9.57
CA ALA A 548 -66.03 -9.54 -8.70
C ALA A 548 -66.43 -9.87 -7.26
N ASN A 549 -65.80 -10.90 -6.68
CA ASN A 549 -66.07 -11.37 -5.33
C ASN A 549 -64.79 -11.68 -4.58
N LYS A 550 -64.79 -11.44 -3.26
CA LYS A 550 -63.77 -11.99 -2.36
C LYS A 550 -64.05 -13.47 -2.13
N VAL A 551 -63.03 -14.31 -2.23
CA VAL A 551 -63.12 -15.75 -2.00
C VAL A 551 -61.98 -16.22 -1.11
N ILE A 552 -62.24 -17.26 -0.32
CA ILE A 552 -61.20 -17.94 0.47
C ILE A 552 -60.59 -19.03 -0.44
N PRO A 553 -59.25 -19.10 -0.59
CA PRO A 553 -58.60 -20.10 -1.44
C PRO A 553 -58.96 -21.53 -1.03
N THR A 554 -59.24 -22.40 -2.00
CA THR A 554 -59.64 -23.81 -1.75
C THR A 554 -58.46 -24.77 -1.58
N MET A 555 -57.22 -24.31 -1.79
CA MET A 555 -56.00 -25.08 -1.52
C MET A 555 -55.26 -24.53 -0.30
N PRO A 556 -54.61 -25.38 0.53
CA PRO A 556 -53.79 -24.91 1.64
C PRO A 556 -52.52 -24.26 1.09
N GLY A 557 -52.43 -22.93 1.19
CA GLY A 557 -51.25 -22.18 0.80
C GLY A 557 -51.37 -20.69 1.13
N ILE A 558 -50.39 -20.20 1.90
CA ILE A 558 -49.85 -18.83 2.11
C ILE A 558 -50.82 -17.63 2.28
N TYR A 559 -51.96 -17.53 1.58
CA TYR A 559 -52.78 -16.32 1.51
C TYR A 559 -54.16 -16.49 2.17
N ALA A 560 -54.60 -15.45 2.90
CA ALA A 560 -55.85 -15.48 3.67
C ALA A 560 -57.11 -15.23 2.81
N GLU A 561 -57.01 -14.40 1.76
CA GLU A 561 -58.12 -14.04 0.86
C GLU A 561 -57.61 -13.84 -0.59
N GLU A 562 -58.45 -14.14 -1.57
CA GLU A 562 -58.25 -13.88 -3.00
C GLU A 562 -59.44 -13.07 -3.56
N VAL A 563 -59.21 -12.23 -4.57
CA VAL A 563 -60.29 -11.70 -5.42
C VAL A 563 -60.51 -12.63 -6.61
N GLN A 564 -61.76 -13.01 -6.84
CA GLN A 564 -62.21 -13.73 -8.02
C GLN A 564 -62.95 -12.77 -8.96
N ILE A 565 -62.45 -12.63 -10.18
CA ILE A 565 -63.11 -11.92 -11.28
C ILE A 565 -63.66 -12.98 -12.25
N GLU A 566 -64.98 -13.04 -12.41
CA GLU A 566 -65.63 -13.88 -13.40
C GLU A 566 -66.11 -13.05 -14.58
N VAL A 567 -65.71 -13.40 -15.80
CA VAL A 567 -66.32 -12.88 -17.03
C VAL A 567 -67.11 -14.00 -17.67
N ARG A 568 -68.44 -13.87 -17.65
CA ARG A 568 -69.40 -14.85 -18.17
C ARG A 568 -70.08 -14.34 -19.42
N ASP A 569 -70.09 -15.15 -20.47
CA ASP A 569 -70.82 -14.90 -21.71
C ASP A 569 -71.83 -16.00 -22.02
N THR A 570 -72.88 -15.66 -22.77
CA THR A 570 -73.89 -16.61 -23.29
C THR A 570 -73.62 -17.00 -24.74
N GLY A 571 -72.34 -17.04 -25.15
CA GLY A 571 -71.93 -17.34 -26.51
C GLY A 571 -71.97 -18.83 -26.87
N ILE A 572 -71.30 -19.18 -27.97
CA ILE A 572 -71.29 -20.54 -28.54
C ILE A 572 -70.64 -21.60 -27.63
N GLY A 573 -69.92 -21.19 -26.58
CA GLY A 573 -69.18 -22.09 -25.69
C GLY A 573 -67.98 -22.75 -26.37
N ILE A 574 -67.20 -23.48 -25.58
CA ILE A 574 -65.96 -24.16 -25.98
C ILE A 574 -66.11 -25.65 -25.69
N ALA A 575 -65.86 -26.50 -26.68
CA ALA A 575 -65.89 -27.95 -26.51
C ALA A 575 -64.80 -28.42 -25.52
N GLU A 576 -65.12 -29.43 -24.70
CA GLU A 576 -64.28 -29.91 -23.59
C GLU A 576 -62.86 -30.26 -24.03
N LYS A 577 -62.70 -30.90 -25.19
CA LYS A 577 -61.41 -31.26 -25.81
C LYS A 577 -60.46 -30.08 -26.07
N HIS A 578 -60.98 -28.85 -26.08
CA HIS A 578 -60.22 -27.65 -26.35
C HIS A 578 -59.87 -26.86 -25.08
N LEU A 579 -60.57 -27.09 -23.95
CA LEU A 579 -60.42 -26.29 -22.72
C LEU A 579 -58.99 -26.29 -22.18
N ASP A 580 -58.31 -27.45 -22.20
CA ASP A 580 -56.92 -27.56 -21.74
C ASP A 580 -55.91 -26.85 -22.64
N LYS A 581 -56.30 -26.54 -23.89
CA LYS A 581 -55.42 -26.03 -24.94
C LYS A 581 -55.68 -24.57 -25.31
N ILE A 582 -56.76 -23.94 -24.84
CA ILE A 582 -57.08 -22.55 -25.23
C ILE A 582 -56.05 -21.52 -24.73
N PHE A 583 -55.28 -21.89 -23.70
CA PHE A 583 -54.17 -21.09 -23.20
C PHE A 583 -52.83 -21.44 -23.87
N ASP A 584 -52.79 -22.44 -24.76
CA ASP A 584 -51.62 -22.80 -25.55
C ASP A 584 -51.35 -21.76 -26.63
N ARG A 585 -50.06 -21.60 -26.94
CA ARG A 585 -49.58 -20.63 -27.93
C ARG A 585 -50.11 -20.97 -29.32
N PHE A 586 -50.62 -19.95 -30.02
CA PHE A 586 -51.14 -20.05 -31.39
C PHE A 586 -52.32 -21.02 -31.56
N TYR A 587 -52.90 -21.49 -30.46
CA TYR A 587 -53.99 -22.45 -30.52
C TYR A 587 -55.31 -21.74 -30.84
N GLN A 588 -56.09 -22.36 -31.73
CA GLN A 588 -57.42 -21.87 -32.13
C GLN A 588 -58.39 -23.05 -32.14
N ALA A 589 -59.45 -22.95 -31.35
CA ALA A 589 -60.49 -23.96 -31.30
C ALA A 589 -61.43 -23.81 -32.53
N GLY A 590 -61.18 -24.60 -33.57
CA GLY A 590 -62.13 -24.84 -34.67
C GLY A 590 -61.69 -24.41 -36.08
N LYS A 591 -62.21 -25.13 -37.10
CA LYS A 591 -62.05 -24.85 -38.55
C LYS A 591 -63.18 -23.96 -39.11
N SER A 592 -63.67 -22.98 -38.35
CA SER A 592 -64.71 -22.07 -38.85
C SER A 592 -64.06 -20.82 -39.45
N HIS A 593 -64.21 -20.65 -40.77
CA HIS A 593 -63.61 -19.60 -41.61
C HIS A 593 -63.98 -18.14 -41.24
N VAL A 594 -64.78 -17.91 -40.18
CA VAL A 594 -65.47 -16.64 -39.97
C VAL A 594 -64.71 -15.67 -39.06
N VAL A 595 -63.79 -16.09 -38.17
CA VAL A 595 -63.07 -15.10 -37.34
C VAL A 595 -61.63 -15.46 -36.95
N LYS A 596 -60.66 -15.12 -37.81
CA LYS A 596 -59.21 -15.23 -37.55
C LYS A 596 -58.77 -14.32 -36.38
N GLY A 597 -58.41 -14.92 -35.26
CA GLY A 597 -57.57 -14.30 -34.21
C GLY A 597 -56.10 -14.71 -34.39
N THR A 598 -55.19 -14.16 -33.58
CA THR A 598 -53.77 -14.57 -33.58
C THR A 598 -53.48 -15.78 -32.69
N GLY A 599 -54.40 -16.15 -31.78
CA GLY A 599 -54.19 -17.23 -30.81
C GLY A 599 -53.12 -16.90 -29.74
N LEU A 600 -52.71 -15.63 -29.62
CA LEU A 600 -51.72 -15.17 -28.63
C LEU A 600 -52.37 -14.53 -27.40
N GLY A 601 -53.57 -13.98 -27.55
CA GLY A 601 -54.22 -13.18 -26.51
C GLY A 601 -54.42 -13.93 -25.19
N LEU A 602 -55.06 -15.10 -25.21
CA LEU A 602 -55.37 -15.85 -23.99
C LEU A 602 -54.12 -16.39 -23.30
N ASN A 603 -53.10 -16.79 -24.07
CA ASN A 603 -51.81 -17.17 -23.52
C ASN A 603 -51.15 -15.99 -22.80
N LEU A 604 -51.10 -14.81 -23.42
CA LEU A 604 -50.59 -13.58 -22.78
C LEU A 604 -51.40 -13.21 -21.53
N SER A 605 -52.73 -13.37 -21.58
CA SER A 605 -53.58 -13.14 -20.42
C SER A 605 -53.23 -14.06 -19.25
N LYS A 606 -52.94 -15.33 -19.51
CA LYS A 606 -52.48 -16.28 -18.50
C LYS A 606 -51.14 -15.88 -17.91
N GLU A 607 -50.15 -15.56 -18.75
CA GLU A 607 -48.82 -15.11 -18.30
C GLU A 607 -48.91 -13.85 -17.44
N PHE A 608 -49.72 -12.85 -17.84
CA PHE A 608 -49.91 -11.64 -17.03
C PHE A 608 -50.55 -11.94 -15.67
N VAL A 609 -51.56 -12.81 -15.62
CA VAL A 609 -52.19 -13.20 -14.34
C VAL A 609 -51.21 -13.98 -13.45
N GLU A 610 -50.40 -14.87 -14.03
CA GLU A 610 -49.38 -15.64 -13.30
C GLU A 610 -48.23 -14.76 -12.78
N MET A 611 -47.87 -13.68 -13.51
CA MET A 611 -46.92 -12.68 -13.01
C MET A 611 -47.41 -12.03 -11.71
N HIS A 612 -48.71 -11.77 -11.58
CA HIS A 612 -49.34 -11.28 -10.35
C HIS A 612 -49.50 -12.36 -9.26
N ARG A 613 -48.87 -13.54 -9.42
CA ARG A 613 -49.06 -14.73 -8.58
C ARG A 613 -50.52 -15.19 -8.52
N GLY A 614 -51.30 -14.80 -9.53
CA GLY A 614 -52.67 -15.22 -9.71
C GLY A 614 -52.81 -16.48 -10.54
N ARG A 615 -54.06 -16.90 -10.77
CA ARG A 615 -54.39 -17.98 -11.72
C ARG A 615 -55.60 -17.61 -12.56
N ILE A 616 -55.64 -18.09 -13.80
CA ILE A 616 -56.81 -17.97 -14.68
C ILE A 616 -57.32 -19.37 -15.03
N THR A 617 -58.64 -19.58 -14.94
CA THR A 617 -59.30 -20.82 -15.31
C THR A 617 -60.53 -20.55 -16.17
N VAL A 618 -61.03 -21.58 -16.83
CA VAL A 618 -62.19 -21.49 -17.72
C VAL A 618 -63.17 -22.62 -17.40
N LYS A 619 -64.47 -22.33 -17.45
CA LYS A 619 -65.53 -23.33 -17.53
C LYS A 619 -66.41 -22.99 -18.72
N SER A 620 -66.64 -23.96 -19.58
CA SER A 620 -67.52 -23.77 -20.73
C SER A 620 -68.23 -25.06 -21.07
N SER A 621 -69.38 -24.93 -21.73
CA SER A 621 -70.07 -26.04 -22.36
C SER A 621 -70.57 -25.58 -23.73
N GLU A 622 -70.39 -26.41 -24.74
CA GLU A 622 -70.79 -26.11 -26.11
C GLU A 622 -72.29 -25.78 -26.16
N GLY A 623 -72.62 -24.63 -26.77
CA GLY A 623 -73.98 -24.09 -26.87
C GLY A 623 -74.56 -23.40 -25.62
N LYS A 624 -73.83 -23.34 -24.50
CA LYS A 624 -74.32 -22.75 -23.24
C LYS A 624 -73.56 -21.49 -22.78
N GLY A 625 -72.42 -21.16 -23.39
CA GLY A 625 -71.59 -20.00 -23.04
C GLY A 625 -70.28 -20.36 -22.32
N THR A 626 -69.50 -19.33 -21.97
CA THR A 626 -68.17 -19.49 -21.35
C THR A 626 -68.05 -18.58 -20.13
N SER A 627 -67.44 -19.10 -19.06
CA SER A 627 -67.00 -18.33 -17.89
C SER A 627 -65.49 -18.42 -17.75
N PHE A 628 -64.81 -17.28 -17.83
CA PHE A 628 -63.42 -17.14 -17.42
C PHE A 628 -63.34 -16.65 -15.98
N PHE A 629 -62.47 -17.28 -15.18
CA PHE A 629 -62.25 -16.93 -13.79
C PHE A 629 -60.79 -16.50 -13.59
N ILE A 630 -60.57 -15.29 -13.11
CA ILE A 630 -59.26 -14.77 -12.74
C ILE A 630 -59.21 -14.69 -11.22
N TYR A 631 -58.14 -15.18 -10.62
CA TYR A 631 -57.90 -15.15 -9.18
C TYR A 631 -56.63 -14.36 -8.92
N LEU A 632 -56.70 -13.33 -8.08
CA LEU A 632 -55.54 -12.55 -7.62
C LEU A 632 -55.48 -12.58 -6.09
N PRO A 633 -54.30 -12.74 -5.47
CA PRO A 633 -54.17 -12.65 -4.01
C PRO A 633 -54.50 -11.24 -3.49
N LEU A 634 -55.17 -11.15 -2.33
CA LEU A 634 -55.40 -9.86 -1.65
C LEU A 634 -54.22 -9.51 -0.73
N GLY A 635 -53.91 -8.21 -0.63
CA GLY A 635 -52.73 -7.68 0.07
C GLY A 635 -51.46 -7.71 -0.78
N ASN A 636 -50.33 -7.24 -0.24
CA ASN A 636 -49.08 -7.05 -0.99
C ASN A 636 -47.95 -8.04 -0.63
N LEU A 637 -48.14 -8.93 0.33
CA LEU A 637 -47.10 -9.87 0.81
C LEU A 637 -46.60 -10.87 -0.25
N HIS A 638 -47.33 -11.02 -1.36
CA HIS A 638 -46.95 -11.90 -2.47
C HIS A 638 -46.04 -11.21 -3.50
N LEU A 639 -45.88 -9.89 -3.39
CA LEU A 639 -45.10 -9.06 -4.28
C LEU A 639 -43.73 -8.76 -3.66
N LEU A 640 -42.70 -8.70 -4.50
CA LEU A 640 -41.38 -8.23 -4.09
C LEU A 640 -41.40 -6.69 -3.98
N PRO A 641 -40.51 -6.08 -3.15
CA PRO A 641 -40.41 -4.63 -3.05
C PRO A 641 -40.20 -3.93 -4.41
N ASP A 642 -39.42 -4.54 -5.30
CA ASP A 642 -39.12 -4.01 -6.64
C ASP A 642 -40.29 -4.16 -7.63
N GLU A 643 -41.34 -4.92 -7.26
CA GLU A 643 -42.56 -5.11 -8.06
C GLU A 643 -43.70 -4.16 -7.64
N MET A 644 -43.48 -3.32 -6.60
CA MET A 644 -44.49 -2.45 -6.00
C MET A 644 -44.19 -0.97 -6.27
N VAL A 645 -45.19 -0.22 -6.75
CA VAL A 645 -45.11 1.24 -6.94
C VAL A 645 -45.94 1.94 -5.87
N ILE A 646 -45.29 2.73 -5.00
CA ILE A 646 -45.86 3.26 -3.74
C ILE A 646 -46.25 4.75 -3.84
N ASP A 647 -45.77 5.50 -4.85
CA ASP A 647 -46.02 6.94 -4.98
C ASP A 647 -47.12 7.27 -6.02
N GLU A 648 -48.17 7.97 -5.59
CA GLU A 648 -49.22 8.54 -6.48
C GLU A 648 -48.64 9.60 -7.44
N ALA A 649 -47.50 10.21 -7.13
CA ALA A 649 -46.84 11.23 -7.95
C ALA A 649 -46.18 10.68 -9.24
N GLU A 650 -45.86 9.38 -9.29
CA GLU A 650 -45.32 8.74 -10.50
C GLU A 650 -46.43 8.25 -11.45
N GLN A 651 -47.69 8.24 -11.01
CA GLN A 651 -48.82 7.87 -11.87
C GLN A 651 -49.21 8.99 -12.85
N GLU A 652 -48.99 10.27 -12.51
CA GLU A 652 -49.23 11.38 -13.45
C GLU A 652 -48.21 11.43 -14.60
N HIS A 653 -47.00 10.88 -14.45
CA HIS A 653 -45.97 10.88 -15.50
C HIS A 653 -46.08 9.70 -16.49
N ASN A 654 -46.98 8.74 -16.26
CA ASN A 654 -47.28 7.65 -17.20
C ASN A 654 -48.60 7.86 -17.98
N LEU A 655 -49.30 8.98 -17.75
CA LEU A 655 -50.51 9.37 -18.52
C LEU A 655 -50.22 9.69 -20.00
N ASP A 656 -48.95 9.92 -20.38
CA ASP A 656 -48.57 10.29 -21.75
C ASP A 656 -48.73 9.17 -22.79
N ASN A 657 -48.95 7.91 -22.36
CA ASN A 657 -49.15 6.79 -23.28
C ASN A 657 -50.63 6.43 -23.54
N GLN A 658 -51.59 7.20 -23.01
CA GLN A 658 -53.04 6.97 -23.22
C GLN A 658 -53.76 8.05 -24.03
N ILE A 659 -53.06 8.90 -24.80
CA ILE A 659 -53.71 9.82 -25.74
C ILE A 659 -53.72 9.20 -27.15
N LEU A 660 -54.63 8.24 -27.38
CA LEU A 660 -55.04 7.86 -28.74
C LEU A 660 -56.55 7.96 -28.98
N THR A 661 -57.32 8.38 -27.98
CA THR A 661 -58.76 8.68 -28.15
C THR A 661 -59.24 9.70 -27.12
N ARG A 662 -58.93 10.97 -27.33
CA ARG A 662 -59.77 12.08 -26.86
C ARG A 662 -59.58 13.24 -27.82
N ASP A 663 -60.46 13.30 -28.82
CA ASP A 663 -60.73 14.56 -29.52
C ASP A 663 -61.14 15.60 -28.46
N LEU A 664 -60.54 16.79 -28.53
CA LEU A 664 -61.22 18.09 -28.55
C LEU A 664 -60.20 19.24 -28.47
N ALA A 665 -60.35 20.16 -29.44
CA ALA A 665 -60.16 21.61 -29.33
C ALA A 665 -58.92 22.13 -28.59
N ILE A 666 -57.92 22.56 -29.35
CA ILE A 666 -57.01 23.64 -28.92
C ILE A 666 -57.01 24.68 -30.04
N ASP A 667 -57.38 25.89 -29.66
CA ASP A 667 -57.65 27.06 -30.49
C ASP A 667 -56.61 27.33 -31.57
N GLU A 668 -57.10 27.80 -32.72
CA GLU A 668 -56.31 28.35 -33.82
C GLU A 668 -55.43 29.49 -33.31
N ILE A 669 -54.12 29.27 -33.28
CA ILE A 669 -53.15 30.37 -33.24
C ILE A 669 -52.85 30.71 -34.70
N PRO A 670 -53.17 31.93 -35.18
CA PRO A 670 -52.93 32.31 -36.57
C PRO A 670 -51.43 32.24 -36.84
N ILE A 671 -51.03 31.45 -37.84
CA ILE A 671 -49.67 31.44 -38.36
C ILE A 671 -49.50 32.76 -39.12
N ALA A 672 -49.02 33.79 -38.43
CA ALA A 672 -48.55 35.01 -39.08
C ALA A 672 -47.37 34.65 -39.98
N ALA A 673 -47.52 34.95 -41.27
CA ALA A 673 -46.45 34.89 -42.25
C ALA A 673 -45.30 35.81 -41.80
N ILE A 674 -44.08 35.27 -41.74
CA ILE A 674 -42.87 36.09 -41.54
C ILE A 674 -41.92 35.87 -42.72
N GLU A 675 -41.76 37.00 -43.40
CA GLU A 675 -40.84 37.49 -44.43
C GLU A 675 -39.64 36.66 -44.89
N GLU A 676 -39.48 36.64 -46.23
CA GLU A 676 -38.27 36.26 -46.95
C GLU A 676 -37.12 37.25 -46.64
N GLY A 677 -36.15 36.81 -45.83
CA GLY A 677 -34.95 37.60 -45.55
C GLY A 677 -33.78 36.74 -45.06
N LYS A 678 -32.84 36.44 -45.98
CA LYS A 678 -31.44 35.96 -45.85
C LYS A 678 -31.04 35.10 -44.61
N ASN A 679 -30.61 33.86 -44.92
CA ASN A 679 -30.08 32.76 -44.09
C ASN A 679 -31.11 31.92 -43.31
N LYS A 680 -31.66 30.88 -43.96
CA LYS A 680 -32.43 29.82 -43.28
C LYS A 680 -31.50 29.00 -42.36
N PRO A 681 -31.92 28.60 -41.15
CA PRO A 681 -31.15 27.69 -40.30
C PRO A 681 -30.90 26.34 -41.00
N VAL A 682 -29.72 25.77 -40.77
CA VAL A 682 -29.28 24.53 -41.41
C VAL A 682 -29.56 23.35 -40.48
N ILE A 683 -30.30 22.36 -40.95
CA ILE A 683 -30.61 21.12 -40.22
C ILE A 683 -29.98 19.94 -40.93
N LEU A 684 -29.17 19.15 -40.22
CA LEU A 684 -28.64 17.89 -40.71
C LEU A 684 -29.57 16.74 -40.33
N VAL A 685 -30.05 15.99 -41.31
CA VAL A 685 -30.87 14.79 -41.13
C VAL A 685 -30.03 13.56 -41.44
N VAL A 686 -29.78 12.74 -40.41
CA VAL A 686 -29.03 11.49 -40.48
C VAL A 686 -30.01 10.32 -40.33
N GLU A 687 -30.32 9.68 -41.45
CA GLU A 687 -31.29 8.59 -41.50
C GLU A 687 -30.84 7.67 -42.64
N ASP A 688 -30.86 6.35 -42.46
CA ASP A 688 -30.42 5.41 -43.48
C ASP A 688 -31.53 5.12 -44.50
N VAL A 689 -32.78 5.02 -44.04
CA VAL A 689 -33.95 4.79 -44.90
C VAL A 689 -34.29 6.05 -45.71
N SER A 690 -34.17 5.96 -47.04
CA SER A 690 -34.42 7.09 -47.96
C SER A 690 -35.78 7.72 -47.81
N ASP A 691 -36.81 6.91 -47.63
CA ASP A 691 -38.20 7.38 -47.63
C ASP A 691 -38.54 8.11 -46.33
N VAL A 692 -37.93 7.71 -45.21
CA VAL A 692 -38.05 8.40 -43.92
C VAL A 692 -37.27 9.72 -43.96
N ARG A 693 -36.07 9.72 -44.53
CA ARG A 693 -35.25 10.92 -44.72
C ARG A 693 -35.96 11.93 -45.62
N GLU A 694 -36.56 11.45 -46.71
CA GLU A 694 -37.38 12.24 -47.62
C GLU A 694 -38.62 12.80 -46.91
N PHE A 695 -39.33 11.99 -46.12
CA PHE A 695 -40.47 12.45 -45.33
C PHE A 695 -40.09 13.57 -44.34
N ILE A 696 -38.98 13.44 -43.63
CA ILE A 696 -38.46 14.50 -42.73
C ILE A 696 -38.11 15.75 -43.53
N ARG A 697 -37.43 15.59 -44.67
CA ARG A 697 -37.06 16.69 -45.58
C ARG A 697 -38.29 17.43 -46.08
N MET A 698 -39.32 16.72 -46.54
CA MET A 698 -40.58 17.32 -46.97
C MET A 698 -41.31 18.03 -45.82
N SER A 699 -41.29 17.45 -44.62
CA SER A 699 -41.94 18.02 -43.44
C SER A 699 -41.27 19.30 -42.91
N LEU A 700 -39.97 19.49 -43.15
CA LEU A 700 -39.17 20.61 -42.59
C LEU A 700 -38.65 21.60 -43.66
N GLY A 701 -38.55 21.18 -44.92
CA GLY A 701 -37.85 21.90 -45.98
C GLY A 701 -38.48 23.23 -46.42
N SER A 702 -39.74 23.49 -46.07
CA SER A 702 -40.35 24.82 -46.29
C SER A 702 -39.70 25.89 -45.41
N GLN A 703 -39.33 25.54 -44.17
CA GLN A 703 -38.84 26.47 -43.15
C GLN A 703 -37.31 26.47 -42.98
N TYR A 704 -36.64 25.36 -43.31
CA TYR A 704 -35.20 25.16 -43.01
C TYR A 704 -34.40 24.68 -44.23
N GLN A 705 -33.09 24.91 -44.22
CA GLN A 705 -32.17 24.29 -45.19
C GLN A 705 -31.79 22.90 -44.66
N ILE A 706 -32.05 21.85 -45.45
CA ILE A 706 -31.81 20.47 -45.04
C ILE A 706 -30.55 19.92 -45.69
N ILE A 707 -29.64 19.39 -44.88
CA ILE A 707 -28.49 18.59 -45.28
C ILE A 707 -28.81 17.14 -44.95
N GLU A 708 -28.52 16.22 -45.87
CA GLU A 708 -28.85 14.81 -45.72
C GLU A 708 -27.59 13.97 -45.51
N ALA A 709 -27.66 13.03 -44.58
CA ALA A 709 -26.63 12.01 -44.36
C ALA A 709 -27.27 10.62 -44.28
N LYS A 710 -26.54 9.62 -44.80
CA LYS A 710 -27.06 8.24 -44.96
C LYS A 710 -26.71 7.30 -43.80
N ASN A 711 -25.82 7.71 -42.91
CA ASN A 711 -25.39 6.94 -41.73
C ASN A 711 -24.67 7.86 -40.74
N GLY A 712 -24.39 7.36 -39.53
CA GLY A 712 -23.75 8.16 -38.49
C GLY A 712 -22.37 8.69 -38.87
N LYS A 713 -21.57 7.96 -39.66
CA LYS A 713 -20.23 8.40 -40.04
C LYS A 713 -20.28 9.55 -41.05
N ASP A 714 -21.09 9.41 -42.09
CA ASP A 714 -21.41 10.49 -43.05
C ASP A 714 -22.01 11.70 -42.33
N GLY A 715 -22.87 11.47 -41.32
CA GLY A 715 -23.43 12.51 -40.46
C GLY A 715 -22.37 13.24 -39.65
N PHE A 716 -21.41 12.52 -39.05
CA PHE A 716 -20.32 13.11 -38.28
C PHE A 716 -19.40 13.96 -39.16
N ASP A 717 -19.01 13.44 -40.32
CA ASP A 717 -18.11 14.13 -41.25
C ASP A 717 -18.79 15.41 -41.79
N LYS A 718 -20.07 15.34 -42.16
CA LYS A 718 -20.86 16.54 -42.57
C LYS A 718 -21.09 17.52 -41.44
N ALA A 719 -21.28 17.06 -40.20
CA ALA A 719 -21.44 17.96 -39.06
C ALA A 719 -20.15 18.77 -38.79
N LEU A 720 -18.98 18.18 -39.05
CA LEU A 720 -17.68 18.87 -38.96
C LEU A 720 -17.43 19.86 -40.11
N GLU A 721 -17.88 19.52 -41.32
CA GLU A 721 -17.66 20.34 -42.52
C GLU A 721 -18.65 21.51 -42.63
N GLU A 722 -19.94 21.23 -42.42
CA GLU A 722 -21.06 22.14 -42.71
C GLU A 722 -21.60 22.89 -41.48
N GLU A 723 -21.19 22.50 -40.26
CA GLU A 723 -21.54 23.15 -38.98
C GLU A 723 -23.05 23.47 -38.83
N PRO A 724 -23.94 22.45 -38.88
CA PRO A 724 -25.39 22.64 -38.86
C PRO A 724 -25.87 23.26 -37.54
N ASP A 725 -27.03 23.93 -37.58
CA ASP A 725 -27.66 24.54 -36.41
C ASP A 725 -28.47 23.54 -35.57
N LEU A 726 -28.84 22.38 -36.13
CA LEU A 726 -29.49 21.26 -35.44
C LEU A 726 -29.26 19.93 -36.19
N ILE A 727 -29.17 18.81 -35.46
CA ILE A 727 -29.04 17.46 -36.03
C ILE A 727 -30.25 16.62 -35.63
N ILE A 728 -30.87 15.94 -36.60
CA ILE A 728 -31.90 14.92 -36.40
C ILE A 728 -31.28 13.59 -36.82
N SER A 729 -31.21 12.62 -35.93
CA SER A 729 -30.57 11.33 -36.22
C SER A 729 -31.47 10.16 -35.85
N ASP A 730 -31.55 9.14 -36.69
CA ASP A 730 -32.05 7.83 -36.26
C ASP A 730 -31.05 7.19 -35.28
N VAL A 731 -31.55 6.33 -34.39
CA VAL A 731 -30.72 5.56 -33.46
C VAL A 731 -30.12 4.34 -34.15
N MET A 732 -30.91 3.63 -34.96
CA MET A 732 -30.50 2.35 -35.56
C MET A 732 -30.07 2.56 -37.01
N MET A 733 -28.78 2.85 -37.23
CA MET A 733 -28.21 3.04 -38.56
C MET A 733 -26.93 2.20 -38.73
N PRO A 734 -26.60 1.76 -39.97
CA PRO A 734 -25.37 1.04 -40.26
C PRO A 734 -24.13 1.94 -40.12
N VAL A 735 -22.95 1.33 -40.07
CA VAL A 735 -21.62 1.98 -39.95
C VAL A 735 -21.37 2.65 -38.59
N MET A 736 -22.23 3.58 -38.20
CA MET A 736 -22.20 4.27 -36.91
C MET A 736 -23.65 4.55 -36.50
N ASN A 737 -24.01 4.09 -35.30
CA ASN A 737 -25.36 4.26 -34.78
C ASN A 737 -25.57 5.69 -34.21
N GLY A 738 -26.82 6.10 -34.00
CA GLY A 738 -27.14 7.46 -33.58
C GLY A 738 -26.64 7.83 -32.18
N LEU A 739 -26.47 6.86 -31.29
CA LEU A 739 -25.92 7.08 -29.94
C LEU A 739 -24.42 7.34 -30.00
N GLU A 740 -23.67 6.53 -30.76
CA GLU A 740 -22.24 6.72 -31.02
C GLU A 740 -21.98 8.06 -31.72
N LEU A 741 -22.81 8.42 -32.70
CA LEU A 741 -22.76 9.73 -33.35
C LEU A 741 -22.95 10.86 -32.34
N THR A 742 -23.98 10.76 -31.49
CA THR A 742 -24.29 11.77 -30.47
C THR A 742 -23.12 11.95 -29.51
N ARG A 743 -22.57 10.84 -29.01
CA ARG A 743 -21.40 10.85 -28.12
C ARG A 743 -20.19 11.52 -28.76
N GLN A 744 -19.87 11.17 -30.02
CA GLN A 744 -18.74 11.79 -30.73
C GLN A 744 -18.95 13.29 -30.93
N LEU A 745 -20.15 13.71 -31.35
CA LEU A 745 -20.46 15.12 -31.55
C LEU A 745 -20.43 15.94 -30.26
N LYS A 746 -20.90 15.36 -29.14
CA LYS A 746 -20.93 16.02 -27.84
C LYS A 746 -19.57 16.05 -27.13
N THR A 747 -18.65 15.15 -27.50
CA THR A 747 -17.27 15.14 -26.98
C THR A 747 -16.28 15.96 -27.81
N ASP A 748 -16.56 16.20 -29.10
CA ASP A 748 -15.73 17.06 -29.94
C ASP A 748 -16.01 18.55 -29.68
N MET A 749 -14.94 19.29 -29.34
CA MET A 749 -14.98 20.73 -29.09
C MET A 749 -15.54 21.55 -30.24
N LYS A 750 -15.51 21.08 -31.48
CA LYS A 750 -16.06 21.77 -32.65
C LYS A 750 -17.58 21.67 -32.68
N THR A 751 -18.15 20.52 -32.33
CA THR A 751 -19.57 20.19 -32.57
C THR A 751 -20.43 20.13 -31.30
N CYS A 752 -19.83 20.14 -30.11
CA CYS A 752 -20.53 19.91 -28.83
C CYS A 752 -21.67 20.89 -28.49
N HIS A 753 -21.71 22.02 -29.19
CA HIS A 753 -22.70 23.09 -29.03
C HIS A 753 -23.94 22.91 -29.92
N ILE A 754 -23.94 21.94 -30.83
CA ILE A 754 -25.04 21.68 -31.76
C ILE A 754 -26.12 20.84 -31.05
N PRO A 755 -27.41 21.23 -31.10
CA PRO A 755 -28.50 20.44 -30.52
C PRO A 755 -28.83 19.19 -31.37
N ILE A 756 -29.13 18.07 -30.72
CA ILE A 756 -29.39 16.77 -31.36
C ILE A 756 -30.75 16.20 -30.94
N ILE A 757 -31.58 15.81 -31.92
CA ILE A 757 -32.84 15.09 -31.75
C ILE A 757 -32.66 13.63 -32.22
N LEU A 758 -32.92 12.65 -31.36
CA LEU A 758 -32.90 11.23 -31.70
C LEU A 758 -34.29 10.70 -32.07
N LEU A 759 -34.37 10.02 -33.22
CA LEU A 759 -35.52 9.24 -33.67
C LEU A 759 -35.27 7.75 -33.44
N THR A 760 -36.28 6.97 -33.05
CA THR A 760 -36.04 5.61 -32.55
C THR A 760 -37.28 4.73 -32.56
N ALA A 761 -37.13 3.44 -32.86
CA ALA A 761 -38.23 2.48 -32.75
C ALA A 761 -38.45 1.94 -31.32
N LYS A 762 -37.58 2.24 -30.35
CA LYS A 762 -37.64 1.66 -29.00
C LYS A 762 -38.37 2.60 -28.03
N ALA A 763 -39.51 2.18 -27.51
CA ALA A 763 -40.33 3.01 -26.61
C ALA A 763 -40.02 2.82 -25.10
N ALA A 764 -39.07 1.94 -24.75
CA ALA A 764 -38.78 1.63 -23.35
C ALA A 764 -37.99 2.75 -22.64
N LEU A 765 -38.29 2.98 -21.37
CA LEU A 765 -37.73 4.04 -20.53
C LEU A 765 -36.18 3.96 -20.42
N GLU A 766 -35.64 2.75 -20.33
CA GLU A 766 -34.19 2.47 -20.29
C GLU A 766 -33.43 3.07 -21.48
N HIS A 767 -33.99 2.99 -22.69
CA HIS A 767 -33.36 3.53 -23.90
C HIS A 767 -33.52 5.05 -24.05
N LYS A 768 -34.52 5.62 -23.36
CA LYS A 768 -34.69 7.07 -23.26
C LYS A 768 -33.65 7.67 -22.30
N LEU A 769 -33.32 6.94 -21.22
CA LEU A 769 -32.24 7.29 -20.29
C LEU A 769 -30.88 7.22 -20.99
N GLU A 770 -30.57 6.12 -21.68
CA GLU A 770 -29.31 5.98 -22.47
C GLU A 770 -29.10 7.12 -23.48
N GLY A 771 -30.16 7.53 -24.19
CA GLY A 771 -30.08 8.64 -25.16
C GLY A 771 -29.84 10.01 -24.52
N LEU A 772 -30.39 10.27 -23.34
CA LEU A 772 -30.18 11.50 -22.57
C LEU A 772 -28.81 11.51 -21.88
N GLU A 773 -28.36 10.37 -21.37
CA GLU A 773 -27.03 10.17 -20.76
C GLU A 773 -25.90 10.44 -21.77
N GLU A 774 -26.10 10.07 -23.04
CA GLU A 774 -25.15 10.35 -24.13
C GLU A 774 -25.21 11.81 -24.65
N GLY A 775 -26.12 12.63 -24.11
CA GLY A 775 -26.15 14.08 -24.30
C GLY A 775 -27.07 14.60 -25.40
N ALA A 776 -28.05 13.82 -25.88
CA ALA A 776 -29.06 14.30 -26.82
C ALA A 776 -30.00 15.35 -26.17
N ASP A 777 -30.43 16.36 -26.93
CA ASP A 777 -31.29 17.43 -26.44
C ASP A 777 -32.79 17.06 -26.54
N SER A 778 -33.16 16.07 -27.37
CA SER A 778 -34.53 15.57 -27.46
C SER A 778 -34.62 14.14 -28.04
N TYR A 779 -35.72 13.44 -27.74
CA TYR A 779 -36.00 12.05 -28.12
C TYR A 779 -37.43 11.89 -28.63
N ILE A 780 -37.64 11.24 -29.78
CA ILE A 780 -38.96 11.04 -30.40
C ILE A 780 -39.13 9.59 -30.91
N PRO A 781 -40.15 8.83 -30.41
CA PRO A 781 -40.39 7.45 -30.85
C PRO A 781 -41.08 7.36 -32.22
N LYS A 782 -40.67 6.36 -33.03
CA LYS A 782 -41.28 5.94 -34.31
C LYS A 782 -42.40 4.90 -34.03
N PRO A 783 -43.62 5.05 -34.58
CA PRO A 783 -44.05 6.09 -35.53
C PRO A 783 -44.28 7.46 -34.88
N PHE A 784 -43.65 8.50 -35.44
CA PHE A 784 -43.75 9.87 -34.92
C PHE A 784 -44.73 10.72 -35.73
N ASN A 785 -45.30 11.71 -35.07
CA ASN A 785 -46.15 12.71 -35.69
C ASN A 785 -45.31 13.89 -36.22
N SER A 786 -45.57 14.35 -37.45
CA SER A 786 -44.81 15.42 -38.10
C SER A 786 -44.92 16.78 -37.39
N ARG A 787 -46.10 17.10 -36.84
CA ARG A 787 -46.32 18.34 -36.09
C ARG A 787 -45.50 18.35 -34.79
N HIS A 788 -45.42 17.20 -34.11
CA HIS A 788 -44.59 17.07 -32.91
C HIS A 788 -43.11 17.33 -33.23
N LEU A 789 -42.58 16.76 -34.32
CA LEU A 789 -41.19 16.99 -34.75
C LEU A 789 -40.92 18.47 -35.05
N GLN A 790 -41.80 19.14 -35.80
CA GLN A 790 -41.68 20.57 -36.14
C GLN A 790 -41.61 21.47 -34.90
N VAL A 791 -42.50 21.24 -33.93
CA VAL A 791 -42.53 22.03 -32.68
C VAL A 791 -41.23 21.87 -31.90
N ARG A 792 -40.69 20.65 -31.82
CA ARG A 792 -39.43 20.36 -31.11
C ARG A 792 -38.24 21.05 -31.76
N VAL A 793 -38.13 20.97 -33.09
CA VAL A 793 -37.08 21.66 -33.86
C VAL A 793 -37.12 23.17 -33.63
N LYS A 794 -38.30 23.79 -33.76
CA LYS A 794 -38.48 25.23 -33.55
C LYS A 794 -38.03 25.66 -32.15
N LYS A 795 -38.45 24.94 -31.11
CA LYS A 795 -38.14 25.29 -29.72
C LYS A 795 -36.65 25.18 -29.38
N LEU A 796 -35.96 24.17 -29.92
CA LEU A 796 -34.52 24.03 -29.70
C LEU A 796 -33.71 25.13 -30.39
N LEU A 797 -34.10 25.54 -31.60
CA LEU A 797 -33.46 26.66 -32.31
C LEU A 797 -33.72 28.00 -31.63
N GLU A 798 -34.95 28.26 -31.17
CA GLU A 798 -35.30 29.45 -30.36
C GLU A 798 -34.46 29.54 -29.09
N LEU A 799 -34.31 28.42 -28.37
CA LEU A 799 -33.50 28.34 -27.15
C LEU A 799 -32.04 28.68 -27.44
N ARG A 800 -31.47 28.12 -28.52
CA ARG A 800 -30.09 28.42 -28.94
C ARG A 800 -29.89 29.88 -29.34
N ALA A 801 -30.87 30.49 -30.01
CA ALA A 801 -30.81 31.90 -30.36
C ALA A 801 -30.76 32.80 -29.11
N LYS A 802 -31.62 32.54 -28.11
CA LYS A 802 -31.63 33.28 -26.83
C LYS A 802 -30.32 33.15 -26.06
N ILE A 803 -29.74 31.95 -26.03
CA ILE A 803 -28.43 31.72 -25.40
C ILE A 803 -27.36 32.60 -26.05
N ARG A 804 -27.31 32.67 -27.39
CA ARG A 804 -26.34 33.53 -28.10
C ARG A 804 -26.53 35.02 -27.78
N GLU A 805 -27.78 35.49 -27.76
CA GLU A 805 -28.12 36.90 -27.45
C GLU A 805 -27.67 37.27 -26.03
N HIS A 806 -27.90 36.38 -25.05
CA HIS A 806 -27.47 36.59 -23.66
C HIS A 806 -25.95 36.81 -23.51
N TYR A 807 -25.12 36.11 -24.29
CA TYR A 807 -23.65 36.26 -24.22
C TYR A 807 -23.09 37.38 -25.12
N LYS A 808 -23.90 37.98 -25.97
CA LYS A 808 -23.51 39.13 -26.79
C LYS A 808 -23.34 40.39 -25.92
N ASP A 809 -24.19 40.56 -24.91
CA ASP A 809 -24.24 41.77 -24.07
C ASP A 809 -23.51 41.65 -22.72
N ARG A 810 -23.15 40.43 -22.28
CA ARG A 810 -22.46 40.17 -21.00
C ARG A 810 -21.21 39.32 -21.20
N LEU A 811 -20.04 39.96 -21.17
CA LEU A 811 -18.72 39.31 -21.24
C LEU A 811 -18.21 38.76 -19.89
N ASP A 812 -19.09 38.61 -18.90
CA ASP A 812 -18.74 38.07 -17.60
C ASP A 812 -19.08 36.57 -17.52
N PHE A 813 -18.15 35.74 -17.95
CA PHE A 813 -18.32 34.28 -18.03
C PHE A 813 -18.13 33.55 -16.68
N GLN A 814 -18.16 34.29 -15.57
CA GLN A 814 -17.86 33.77 -14.22
C GLN A 814 -19.08 33.42 -13.35
N GLU A 815 -20.32 33.64 -13.80
CA GLU A 815 -21.51 33.23 -13.03
C GLU A 815 -21.86 31.73 -13.17
N LYS A 816 -22.30 31.14 -12.05
CA LYS A 816 -22.54 29.69 -11.87
C LYS A 816 -23.77 29.14 -12.60
N GLU A 817 -24.68 29.98 -13.09
CA GLU A 817 -25.91 29.56 -13.78
C GLU A 817 -25.85 29.97 -15.25
N SER A 818 -25.42 29.04 -16.10
CA SER A 818 -25.22 29.33 -17.52
C SER A 818 -25.59 28.08 -18.32
N ASP A 819 -26.53 28.20 -19.26
CA ASP A 819 -27.08 27.11 -20.10
C ASP A 819 -26.09 26.57 -21.16
N LEU A 820 -24.80 26.90 -21.03
CA LEU A 820 -23.75 26.42 -21.92
C LEU A 820 -23.21 25.05 -21.46
N ASN A 821 -22.88 24.19 -22.42
CA ASN A 821 -22.19 22.94 -22.18
C ASN A 821 -20.85 23.21 -21.46
N ARG A 822 -20.46 22.34 -20.52
CA ARG A 822 -19.22 22.42 -19.72
C ARG A 822 -17.98 22.65 -20.59
N LEU A 823 -17.93 22.04 -21.77
CA LEU A 823 -16.84 22.21 -22.73
C LEU A 823 -16.78 23.63 -23.33
N ASP A 824 -17.93 24.23 -23.67
CA ASP A 824 -17.99 25.59 -24.21
C ASP A 824 -17.62 26.63 -23.15
N LYS A 825 -18.04 26.44 -21.88
CA LYS A 825 -17.60 27.30 -20.76
C LYS A 825 -16.08 27.23 -20.57
N LYS A 826 -15.52 26.01 -20.60
CA LYS A 826 -14.09 25.79 -20.46
C LYS A 826 -13.31 26.45 -21.61
N PHE A 827 -13.85 26.44 -22.83
CA PHE A 827 -13.28 27.13 -23.97
C PHE A 827 -13.26 28.65 -23.78
N LEU A 828 -14.41 29.27 -23.46
CA LEU A 828 -14.52 30.72 -23.26
C LEU A 828 -13.66 31.21 -22.09
N SER A 829 -13.61 30.46 -20.99
CA SER A 829 -12.73 30.76 -19.86
C SER A 829 -11.25 30.67 -20.25
N LYS A 830 -10.84 29.62 -20.98
CA LYS A 830 -9.45 29.42 -21.39
C LYS A 830 -8.97 30.49 -22.36
N ILE A 831 -9.78 30.88 -23.35
CA ILE A 831 -9.39 31.97 -24.27
C ILE A 831 -9.32 33.31 -23.54
N THR A 832 -10.26 33.60 -22.64
CA THR A 832 -10.24 34.82 -21.82
C THR A 832 -8.96 34.88 -20.98
N GLN A 833 -8.58 33.78 -20.33
CA GLN A 833 -7.35 33.68 -19.55
C GLN A 833 -6.08 33.89 -20.40
N ILE A 834 -6.04 33.31 -21.61
CA ILE A 834 -4.90 33.49 -22.52
C ILE A 834 -4.76 34.97 -22.92
N VAL A 835 -5.88 35.65 -23.19
CA VAL A 835 -5.89 37.08 -23.51
C VAL A 835 -5.43 37.91 -22.31
N GLU A 836 -5.93 37.63 -21.10
CA GLU A 836 -5.54 38.34 -19.87
C GLU A 836 -4.06 38.16 -19.53
N GLN A 837 -3.49 36.96 -19.72
CA GLN A 837 -2.06 36.71 -19.50
C GLN A 837 -1.14 37.44 -20.48
N ASN A 838 -1.66 37.84 -21.64
CA ASN A 838 -0.90 38.51 -22.70
C ASN A 838 -1.44 39.92 -22.96
N ILE A 839 -2.04 40.55 -21.94
CA ILE A 839 -2.85 41.75 -22.14
C ILE A 839 -2.03 42.96 -22.62
N GLY A 840 -0.82 43.15 -22.09
CA GLY A 840 0.10 44.22 -22.48
C GLY A 840 0.84 43.96 -23.79
N ASN A 841 0.60 42.83 -24.47
CA ASN A 841 1.21 42.55 -25.76
C ASN A 841 0.37 43.20 -26.88
N GLU A 842 0.96 44.16 -27.58
CA GLU A 842 0.36 44.83 -28.74
C GLU A 842 0.28 43.91 -29.97
N ASP A 843 1.17 42.91 -30.06
CA ASP A 843 1.32 42.01 -31.22
C ASP A 843 0.54 40.68 -31.08
N LEU A 844 -0.37 40.56 -30.11
CA LEU A 844 -1.14 39.32 -29.90
C LEU A 844 -2.01 39.00 -31.13
N SER A 845 -1.58 38.06 -31.97
CA SER A 845 -2.25 37.72 -33.22
C SER A 845 -3.34 36.64 -33.03
N VAL A 846 -4.30 36.60 -33.96
CA VAL A 846 -5.31 35.53 -34.01
C VAL A 846 -4.66 34.15 -34.22
N ASP A 847 -3.52 34.11 -34.93
CA ASP A 847 -2.77 32.89 -35.17
C ASP A 847 -2.09 32.37 -33.88
N ASP A 848 -1.60 33.26 -33.01
CA ASP A 848 -1.07 32.89 -31.68
C ASP A 848 -2.15 32.33 -30.75
N LEU A 849 -3.34 32.93 -30.77
CA LEU A 849 -4.50 32.41 -30.03
C LEU A 849 -4.93 31.04 -30.54
N GLY A 850 -4.92 30.84 -31.86
CA GLY A 850 -5.17 29.56 -32.49
C GLY A 850 -4.17 28.49 -32.05
N HIS A 851 -2.87 28.79 -32.08
CA HIS A 851 -1.81 27.87 -31.67
C HIS A 851 -1.92 27.49 -30.19
N LYS A 852 -2.16 28.45 -29.28
CA LYS A 852 -2.33 28.18 -27.84
C LYS A 852 -3.59 27.37 -27.51
N LEU A 853 -4.60 27.40 -28.37
CA LEU A 853 -5.85 26.65 -28.22
C LEU A 853 -5.88 25.33 -29.02
N GLY A 854 -4.88 25.06 -29.86
CA GLY A 854 -4.85 23.89 -30.74
C GLY A 854 -5.90 23.95 -31.86
N MET A 855 -6.30 25.16 -32.28
CA MET A 855 -7.30 25.38 -33.33
C MET A 855 -6.71 26.22 -34.47
N SER A 856 -7.11 25.94 -35.71
CA SER A 856 -6.76 26.84 -36.82
C SER A 856 -7.51 28.17 -36.70
N ARG A 857 -6.94 29.24 -37.27
CA ARG A 857 -7.53 30.59 -37.29
C ARG A 857 -9.00 30.62 -37.72
N VAL A 858 -9.36 29.83 -38.73
CA VAL A 858 -10.74 29.75 -39.26
C VAL A 858 -11.69 29.12 -38.24
N HIS A 859 -11.30 28.00 -37.61
CA HIS A 859 -12.14 27.34 -36.61
C HIS A 859 -12.30 28.19 -35.34
N LEU A 860 -11.24 28.88 -34.92
CA LEU A 860 -11.30 29.81 -33.78
C LEU A 860 -12.31 30.93 -34.04
N TYR A 861 -12.24 31.53 -35.23
CA TYR A 861 -13.19 32.58 -35.64
C TYR A 861 -14.64 32.08 -35.64
N ARG A 862 -14.92 30.93 -36.27
CA ARG A 862 -16.27 30.36 -36.34
C ARG A 862 -16.82 30.00 -34.95
N LYS A 863 -15.99 29.39 -34.09
CA LYS A 863 -16.36 28.99 -32.73
C LYS A 863 -16.74 30.20 -31.86
N ILE A 864 -15.95 31.26 -31.87
CA ILE A 864 -16.29 32.50 -31.13
C ILE A 864 -17.54 33.13 -31.72
N LYS A 865 -17.63 33.25 -33.04
CA LYS A 865 -18.79 33.84 -33.70
C LYS A 865 -20.10 33.08 -33.42
N LYS A 866 -20.08 31.75 -33.39
CA LYS A 866 -21.26 30.93 -33.06
C LYS A 866 -21.67 31.04 -31.59
N LEU A 867 -20.73 31.27 -30.67
CA LEU A 867 -20.99 31.38 -29.23
C LEU A 867 -21.37 32.79 -28.78
N THR A 868 -20.75 33.84 -29.35
CA THR A 868 -20.86 35.22 -28.85
C THR A 868 -21.23 36.25 -29.93
N ASP A 869 -21.37 35.85 -31.19
CA ASP A 869 -21.65 36.72 -32.34
C ASP A 869 -20.57 37.80 -32.62
N MET A 870 -19.37 37.64 -32.05
CA MET A 870 -18.23 38.55 -32.22
C MET A 870 -17.15 37.93 -33.10
N SER A 871 -16.35 38.75 -33.77
CA SER A 871 -15.07 38.34 -34.33
C SER A 871 -14.03 38.10 -33.22
N VAL A 872 -12.96 37.35 -33.53
CA VAL A 872 -11.86 37.11 -32.56
C VAL A 872 -11.23 38.43 -32.09
N SER A 873 -11.05 39.39 -32.99
CA SER A 873 -10.45 40.69 -32.68
C SER A 873 -11.37 41.57 -31.80
N GLU A 874 -12.68 41.55 -32.05
CA GLU A 874 -13.66 42.22 -31.19
C GLU A 874 -13.69 41.56 -29.81
N PHE A 875 -13.65 40.23 -29.75
CA PHE A 875 -13.59 39.50 -28.48
C PHE A 875 -12.34 39.88 -27.67
N VAL A 876 -11.15 39.87 -28.28
CA VAL A 876 -9.89 40.29 -27.61
C VAL A 876 -9.97 41.73 -27.11
N THR A 877 -10.44 42.64 -27.97
CA THR A 877 -10.62 44.06 -27.62
C THR A 877 -11.55 44.20 -26.42
N SER A 878 -12.65 43.43 -26.41
CA SER A 878 -13.65 43.48 -25.35
C SER A 878 -13.10 42.97 -24.00
N VAL A 879 -12.22 41.96 -24.00
CA VAL A 879 -11.53 41.47 -22.80
C VAL A 879 -10.51 42.50 -22.30
N LYS A 880 -9.72 43.12 -23.21
CA LYS A 880 -8.77 44.19 -22.87
C LYS A 880 -9.46 45.39 -22.22
N LEU A 881 -10.58 45.83 -22.81
CA LEU A 881 -11.40 46.92 -22.29
C LEU A 881 -12.00 46.59 -20.92
N ARG A 882 -12.45 45.35 -20.68
CA ARG A 882 -12.92 44.93 -19.36
C ARG A 882 -11.84 45.02 -18.29
N LYS A 883 -10.62 44.53 -18.57
CA LYS A 883 -9.51 44.64 -17.61
C LYS A 883 -9.14 46.10 -17.32
N SER A 884 -9.26 46.97 -18.31
CA SER A 884 -9.06 48.41 -18.10
C SER A 884 -10.03 49.00 -17.09
N LEU A 885 -11.25 48.46 -16.92
CA LEU A 885 -12.19 48.89 -15.88
C LEU A 885 -11.66 48.61 -14.47
N GLU A 886 -10.95 47.50 -14.26
CA GLU A 886 -10.31 47.20 -12.96
C GLU A 886 -9.15 48.15 -12.67
N LEU A 887 -8.32 48.42 -13.69
CA LEU A 887 -7.18 49.34 -13.56
C LEU A 887 -7.66 50.79 -13.33
N LEU A 888 -8.71 51.22 -14.03
CA LEU A 888 -9.33 52.54 -13.82
C LEU A 888 -9.87 52.72 -12.40
N ARG A 889 -10.28 51.63 -11.73
CA ARG A 889 -10.79 51.65 -10.35
C ARG A 889 -9.68 51.67 -9.29
N ASN A 890 -8.58 50.94 -9.50
CA ASN A 890 -7.67 50.55 -8.41
C ASN A 890 -6.24 51.12 -8.50
N SER A 891 -5.80 51.65 -9.63
CA SER A 891 -4.37 51.89 -9.90
C SER A 891 -3.87 53.32 -9.66
N GLY A 892 -4.77 54.32 -9.66
CA GLY A 892 -4.38 55.75 -9.61
C GLY A 892 -3.64 56.26 -10.87
N GLN A 893 -3.48 55.42 -11.89
CA GLN A 893 -2.79 55.72 -13.14
C GLN A 893 -3.59 56.67 -14.04
N THR A 894 -2.89 57.35 -14.94
CA THR A 894 -3.49 58.15 -16.01
C THR A 894 -4.14 57.25 -17.08
N ILE A 895 -5.12 57.78 -17.79
CA ILE A 895 -5.81 57.05 -18.88
C ILE A 895 -4.82 56.61 -19.98
N ALA A 896 -3.77 57.39 -20.21
CA ALA A 896 -2.73 57.05 -21.17
C ALA A 896 -1.90 55.84 -20.71
N GLU A 897 -1.51 55.78 -19.43
CA GLU A 897 -0.78 54.64 -18.86
C GLU A 897 -1.63 53.36 -18.91
N ILE A 898 -2.92 53.46 -18.54
CA ILE A 898 -3.84 52.32 -18.57
C ILE A 898 -4.03 51.80 -20.00
N ALA A 899 -4.12 52.68 -20.99
CA ALA A 899 -4.25 52.29 -22.39
C ALA A 899 -3.06 51.45 -22.89
N TYR A 900 -1.83 51.85 -22.53
CA TYR A 900 -0.63 51.07 -22.87
C TYR A 900 -0.52 49.78 -22.06
N GLU A 901 -0.90 49.79 -20.77
CA GLU A 901 -0.86 48.60 -19.91
C GLU A 901 -1.80 47.49 -20.39
N VAL A 902 -2.97 47.86 -20.92
CA VAL A 902 -3.90 46.90 -21.55
C VAL A 902 -3.58 46.63 -23.03
N GLY A 903 -2.42 47.08 -23.52
CA GLY A 903 -1.85 46.75 -24.83
C GLY A 903 -2.59 47.36 -26.01
N PHE A 904 -3.04 48.62 -25.90
CA PHE A 904 -3.52 49.42 -27.03
C PHE A 904 -2.39 50.29 -27.59
N SER A 905 -2.27 50.31 -28.93
CA SER A 905 -1.22 51.08 -29.63
C SER A 905 -1.32 52.60 -29.49
N SER A 906 -2.48 53.14 -29.08
CA SER A 906 -2.62 54.56 -28.72
C SER A 906 -3.75 54.82 -27.72
N PRO A 907 -3.60 55.80 -26.80
CA PRO A 907 -4.65 56.21 -25.88
C PRO A 907 -5.94 56.72 -26.55
N SER A 908 -5.82 57.32 -27.74
CA SER A 908 -6.97 57.78 -28.53
C SER A 908 -7.79 56.60 -29.09
N TYR A 909 -7.12 55.53 -29.53
CA TYR A 909 -7.80 54.32 -30.00
C TYR A 909 -8.50 53.59 -28.84
N PHE A 910 -7.84 53.47 -27.68
CA PHE A 910 -8.43 52.96 -26.45
C PHE A 910 -9.70 53.71 -26.07
N THR A 911 -9.65 55.05 -26.04
CA THR A 911 -10.79 55.89 -25.67
C THR A 911 -11.98 55.71 -26.62
N ARG A 912 -11.72 55.57 -27.93
CA ARG A 912 -12.76 55.32 -28.94
C ARG A 912 -13.44 53.96 -28.71
N CYS A 913 -12.66 52.89 -28.58
CA CYS A 913 -13.19 51.55 -28.36
C CYS A 913 -13.93 51.43 -27.02
N PHE A 914 -13.41 52.07 -25.96
CA PHE A 914 -14.06 52.12 -24.65
C PHE A 914 -15.43 52.82 -24.73
N LYS A 915 -15.50 53.97 -25.42
CA LYS A 915 -16.76 54.71 -25.63
C LYS A 915 -17.75 53.95 -26.50
N GLU A 916 -17.28 53.21 -27.49
CA GLU A 916 -18.12 52.40 -28.36
C GLU A 916 -18.78 51.23 -27.60
N GLN A 917 -18.02 50.57 -26.73
CA GLN A 917 -18.49 49.42 -25.94
C GLN A 917 -19.31 49.82 -24.71
N PHE A 918 -18.85 50.78 -23.89
CA PHE A 918 -19.50 51.14 -22.63
C PHE A 918 -20.41 52.39 -22.74
N LYS A 919 -20.52 52.98 -23.93
CA LYS A 919 -21.31 54.20 -24.21
C LYS A 919 -20.91 55.45 -23.40
N MET A 920 -19.77 55.41 -22.72
CA MET A 920 -19.18 56.51 -21.96
C MET A 920 -17.65 56.51 -22.10
N SER A 921 -17.00 57.64 -21.89
CA SER A 921 -15.54 57.76 -21.96
C SER A 921 -14.86 57.19 -20.70
N PRO A 922 -13.57 56.76 -20.79
CA PRO A 922 -12.81 56.33 -19.61
C PRO A 922 -12.73 57.40 -18.51
N SER A 923 -12.65 58.69 -18.87
CA SER A 923 -12.66 59.81 -17.92
C SER A 923 -14.00 59.96 -17.20
N GLU A 924 -15.12 59.85 -17.93
CA GLU A 924 -16.46 59.88 -17.35
C GLU A 924 -16.66 58.69 -16.39
N TYR A 925 -16.18 57.50 -16.77
CA TYR A 925 -16.22 56.30 -15.91
C TYR A 925 -15.40 56.46 -14.63
N GLN A 926 -14.20 57.07 -14.72
CA GLN A 926 -13.34 57.32 -13.56
C GLN A 926 -13.93 58.39 -12.62
N ASN A 927 -14.67 59.37 -13.17
CA ASN A 927 -15.30 60.44 -12.39
C ASN A 927 -16.65 60.06 -11.78
N GLN A 928 -17.48 59.23 -12.43
CA GLN A 928 -18.78 58.76 -11.92
C GLN A 928 -18.71 57.98 -10.59
N LYS A 929 -17.52 57.55 -10.14
CA LYS A 929 -17.31 56.85 -8.86
C LYS A 929 -16.35 57.55 -7.90
N ARG A 930 -15.92 58.79 -8.21
CA ARG A 930 -15.16 59.67 -7.29
C ARG A 930 -16.06 60.63 -6.51
N GLU A 931 -17.35 60.70 -6.81
CA GLU A 931 -18.36 61.22 -5.87
C GLU A 931 -18.72 60.10 -4.87
N PRO A 932 -18.78 60.40 -3.56
CA PRO A 932 -18.97 59.41 -2.49
C PRO A 932 -20.30 58.65 -2.56
#